data_AF-A0A073IH22-F1
#
_entry.id   AF-A0A073IH22-F1
#
_cell.length_a   1.000
_cell.length_b   1.000
_cell.length_c   1.000
_cell.angle_alpha   90.00
_cell.angle_beta   90.00
_cell.angle_gamma   90.00
#
_symmetry.space_group_name_H-M   'P 1'
#
loop_
_entity.id
_entity.type
_entity.pdbx_description
1 polymer ?
#
loop_
_entity_poly.entity_id
_entity_poly.type
_entity_poly.pdbx_seq_one_letter_code
_entity_poly.pdbx_strand_id
1 'polypeptide(L)'
;MREQKSASMDPQVLLRTKDFLVNRAQKSLNAPPFLALAIELSHLSDTRIALQALVKEGYTPQKLLHKFPNVTAWAICASLLENYGQGSQEIWPLIGRLFGKEPSLAARTEIVASFKSVCRKIGLVTDGFDRNVDVFLIHVGVARGQMGHVAKAFLQQEAANGLPSSDDVVQLNRWEDDAVLTFLPVGVHVPERPILHDETAWMAALFLKWRGNPTELRKQSTFAAEFAETLDKIEKDVGSSKLLASQPSPRLIWLDGRPQLQVPAGAGRLQVNIGSQTLRLRRGQTWPLTTPLPSELTWIADGEDRYLPLYNSTFVIFEPEDGRQLVPRKGTTEWIVQTSVATVTSTREFTVNGVPADLFGPDLYVAQVSLRDKPAELRSSKGNVVLRGSKRTRISIDGRPIAVQSGKAGSLWPGDADIVLEAALYTDRLVTLKAQCGEKSELVHCELDENDIGRLSVNDILEKLHLDQTGNPIRLVLTMLRDADGQFIETRIRREIFVWPTYTGLDGVTFLSAMPPSNFVSASSKHVSYDESGNLCLDRRGGYDKALVGFEIDSETRQFLVDWPEISIVLEKTNGTREPLILGSAIILGLDDWNSSLVVRSPDRRATLTIAGRSLDRPFANTGSWAIPLRQLHKAHDNQIYLVNGAARTLLARIETVAAPKELVVNYRADGVTARIRAPFSIGGVLIAAEDEGGQVVTSEFSFDHFPSDVPADPKISAQKAADDRVTILLKNSRSSEMLRLFDISLRDVGNRRWTRLSTNRGDRIALAVPASEPAEPTVEAMSRIDGWINQCFAAECWDGGLNRLLTSRWAEVVRAIDHQAGGRAAILSLVHAEEEDSNWLPMKHVVEVVPELHSAEAFEYSALGAIDSQIGRALSRLNSIGRGQIRQNSAIDPRALLGFKNARSADRLGEELSGFSTLRLINVLQMLGTSRAFWDGRTVLGPEHRQAAMTGLIERCEDFRLFSEDAAEGPMSLRSARLNQLMQGVIKNAPDIPKGPEHEEQDYVLWIDQTLMAYASAARRNKVLVLFDKVAQSTGFSLAETKRLFGELLRIAPELLTFHLLCQELERLRS
;
A
#
# COMPACT_ATOMS: atom_id res chain seq x y z
N MET A 1 -22.38 -39.47 57.59
CA MET A 1 -23.41 -38.90 56.70
C MET A 1 -23.48 -39.76 55.45
N ARG A 2 -24.65 -40.34 55.15
CA ARG A 2 -24.88 -41.14 53.95
C ARG A 2 -24.96 -40.21 52.75
N GLU A 3 -24.10 -40.39 51.76
CA GLU A 3 -24.24 -39.77 50.44
C GLU A 3 -25.50 -40.33 49.77
N GLN A 4 -26.47 -39.45 49.51
CA GLN A 4 -27.57 -39.73 48.60
C GLN A 4 -27.00 -39.89 47.19
N LYS A 5 -26.87 -41.14 46.72
CA LYS A 5 -26.78 -41.44 45.29
C LYS A 5 -28.06 -40.92 44.62
N SER A 6 -27.95 -39.86 43.83
CA SER A 6 -29.01 -39.47 42.89
C SER A 6 -29.38 -40.67 42.03
N ALA A 7 -30.66 -41.01 41.93
CA ALA A 7 -31.13 -42.09 41.06
C ALA A 7 -30.61 -41.86 39.63
N SER A 8 -30.05 -42.89 38.99
CA SER A 8 -29.58 -42.75 37.60
C SER A 8 -30.79 -42.49 36.70
N MET A 9 -30.83 -41.30 36.11
CA MET A 9 -31.83 -40.92 35.12
C MET A 9 -31.87 -41.98 34.01
N ASP A 10 -33.06 -42.41 33.58
CA ASP A 10 -33.24 -43.33 32.45
C ASP A 10 -32.47 -42.79 31.21
N PRO A 11 -31.58 -43.58 30.58
CA PRO A 11 -30.83 -43.19 29.39
C PRO A 11 -31.70 -42.55 28.30
N GLN A 12 -32.92 -43.02 28.08
CA GLN A 12 -33.81 -42.45 27.06
C GLN A 12 -34.33 -41.06 27.45
N VAL A 13 -34.67 -40.85 28.73
CA VAL A 13 -35.13 -39.54 29.23
C VAL A 13 -34.00 -38.51 29.17
N LEU A 14 -32.78 -38.92 29.53
CA LEU A 14 -31.59 -38.06 29.44
C LEU A 14 -31.34 -37.63 27.99
N LEU A 15 -31.33 -38.58 27.05
CA LEU A 15 -31.10 -38.27 25.64
C LEU A 15 -32.20 -37.39 25.04
N ARG A 16 -33.49 -37.60 25.38
CA ARG A 16 -34.56 -36.67 24.94
C ARG A 16 -34.36 -35.25 25.43
N THR A 17 -33.98 -35.11 26.71
CA THR A 17 -33.74 -33.80 27.32
C THR A 17 -32.60 -33.08 26.61
N LYS A 18 -31.49 -33.77 26.39
CA LYS A 18 -30.34 -33.21 25.68
C LYS A 18 -30.61 -32.96 24.19
N ASP A 19 -31.42 -33.79 23.54
CA ASP A 19 -31.82 -33.58 22.14
C ASP A 19 -32.59 -32.27 21.97
N PHE A 20 -33.52 -31.99 22.88
CA PHE A 20 -34.22 -30.73 22.96
C PHE A 20 -33.28 -29.54 23.22
N LEU A 21 -32.31 -29.69 24.14
CA LEU A 21 -31.33 -28.64 24.43
C LEU A 21 -30.46 -28.31 23.21
N VAL A 22 -29.94 -29.31 22.49
CA VAL A 22 -29.14 -29.09 21.27
C VAL A 22 -29.98 -28.36 20.21
N ASN A 23 -31.21 -28.82 19.97
CA ASN A 23 -32.12 -28.17 19.02
C ASN A 23 -32.39 -26.70 19.40
N ARG A 24 -32.69 -26.44 20.68
CA ARG A 24 -32.94 -25.07 21.17
C ARG A 24 -31.70 -24.19 21.06
N ALA A 25 -30.52 -24.72 21.37
CA ALA A 25 -29.28 -23.95 21.32
C ALA A 25 -28.89 -23.56 19.89
N GLN A 26 -29.05 -24.48 18.93
CA GLN A 26 -28.82 -24.22 17.50
C GLN A 26 -29.82 -23.21 16.89
N LYS A 27 -30.97 -23.00 17.56
CA LYS A 27 -31.93 -21.94 17.21
C LYS A 27 -31.61 -20.57 17.83
N SER A 28 -30.60 -20.44 18.69
CA SER A 28 -30.26 -19.18 19.35
C SER A 28 -29.47 -18.19 18.46
N LEU A 29 -29.57 -16.89 18.74
CA LEU A 29 -28.88 -15.80 18.00
C LEU A 29 -27.35 -15.99 17.93
N ASN A 30 -26.76 -16.50 19.00
CA ASN A 30 -25.31 -16.66 19.14
C ASN A 30 -24.85 -18.11 18.91
N ALA A 31 -25.69 -18.94 18.30
CA ALA A 31 -25.35 -20.33 18.02
C ALA A 31 -24.07 -20.39 17.18
N PRO A 32 -23.09 -21.23 17.57
CA PRO A 32 -21.95 -21.50 16.73
C PRO A 32 -22.41 -22.28 15.48
N PRO A 33 -21.81 -22.04 14.31
CA PRO A 33 -22.09 -22.79 13.08
C PRO A 33 -21.63 -24.27 13.19
N PHE A 34 -20.90 -24.60 14.26
CA PHE A 34 -20.37 -25.93 14.53
C PHE A 34 -21.25 -26.67 15.52
N LEU A 35 -21.80 -27.81 15.09
CA LEU A 35 -22.67 -28.63 15.91
C LEU A 35 -21.99 -29.03 17.24
N ALA A 36 -20.69 -29.35 17.26
CA ALA A 36 -19.98 -29.73 18.49
C ALA A 36 -20.09 -28.69 19.63
N LEU A 37 -20.26 -27.42 19.27
CA LEU A 37 -20.31 -26.29 20.21
C LEU A 37 -21.75 -25.89 20.58
N ALA A 38 -22.76 -26.66 20.16
CA ALA A 38 -24.16 -26.36 20.47
C ALA A 38 -24.45 -26.30 21.98
N ILE A 39 -23.85 -27.18 22.78
CA ILE A 39 -23.94 -27.20 24.24
C ILE A 39 -22.56 -27.53 24.84
N GLU A 40 -22.38 -27.23 26.12
CA GLU A 40 -21.11 -27.40 26.84
C GLU A 40 -20.58 -28.85 26.83
N LEU A 41 -19.26 -29.00 26.67
CA LEU A 41 -18.60 -30.31 26.53
C LEU A 41 -18.76 -31.19 27.78
N SER A 42 -19.00 -30.60 28.95
CA SER A 42 -19.30 -31.31 30.21
C SER A 42 -20.49 -32.27 30.08
N HIS A 43 -21.42 -32.02 29.15
CA HIS A 43 -22.54 -32.92 28.87
C HIS A 43 -22.12 -34.22 28.17
N LEU A 44 -20.91 -34.32 27.59
CA LEU A 44 -20.50 -35.43 26.73
C LEU A 44 -20.36 -36.74 27.51
N SER A 45 -19.84 -36.68 28.75
CA SER A 45 -19.62 -37.86 29.59
C SER A 45 -20.91 -38.64 29.82
N ASP A 46 -21.96 -37.99 30.36
CA ASP A 46 -23.22 -38.67 30.65
C ASP A 46 -23.96 -39.09 29.37
N THR A 47 -23.82 -38.31 28.28
CA THR A 47 -24.39 -38.68 26.96
C THR A 47 -23.74 -39.95 26.42
N ARG A 48 -22.41 -40.05 26.52
CA ARG A 48 -21.65 -41.24 26.11
C ARG A 48 -22.09 -42.47 26.90
N ILE A 49 -22.23 -42.34 28.23
CA ILE A 49 -22.70 -43.43 29.10
C ILE A 49 -24.12 -43.89 28.68
N ALA A 50 -25.04 -42.95 28.43
CA ALA A 50 -26.41 -43.27 28.01
C ALA A 50 -26.47 -43.91 26.61
N LEU A 51 -25.70 -43.41 25.64
CA LEU A 51 -25.60 -44.01 24.30
C LEU A 51 -25.05 -45.44 24.39
N GLN A 52 -23.99 -45.66 25.15
CA GLN A 52 -23.41 -47.00 25.34
C GLN A 52 -24.37 -47.97 26.05
N ALA A 53 -25.16 -47.49 27.01
CA ALA A 53 -26.20 -48.30 27.66
C ALA A 53 -27.25 -48.78 26.65
N LEU A 54 -27.75 -47.88 25.80
CA LEU A 54 -28.72 -48.25 24.76
C LEU A 54 -28.12 -49.15 23.67
N VAL A 55 -26.85 -48.96 23.31
CA VAL A 55 -26.16 -49.87 22.39
C VAL A 55 -26.06 -51.29 22.99
N LYS A 56 -25.80 -51.41 24.30
CA LYS A 56 -25.81 -52.71 25.01
C LYS A 56 -27.21 -53.35 25.04
N GLU A 57 -28.27 -52.54 25.02
CA GLU A 57 -29.67 -52.99 24.90
C GLU A 57 -30.10 -53.28 23.44
N GLY A 58 -29.18 -53.21 22.46
CA GLY A 58 -29.44 -53.59 21.07
C GLY A 58 -29.81 -52.44 20.13
N TYR A 59 -29.69 -51.18 20.55
CA TYR A 59 -29.82 -50.04 19.63
C TYR A 59 -28.60 -49.94 18.71
N THR A 60 -28.84 -49.69 17.42
CA THR A 60 -27.79 -49.36 16.46
C THR A 60 -27.53 -47.84 16.45
N PRO A 61 -26.33 -47.37 16.08
CA PRO A 61 -26.05 -45.94 15.91
C PRO A 61 -27.05 -45.23 14.99
N GLN A 62 -27.51 -45.91 13.93
CA GLN A 62 -28.55 -45.42 13.03
C GLN A 62 -29.90 -45.20 13.75
N LYS A 63 -30.34 -46.17 14.57
CA LYS A 63 -31.57 -46.03 15.38
C LYS A 63 -31.46 -44.87 16.37
N LEU A 64 -30.26 -44.64 16.93
CA LEU A 64 -30.01 -43.52 17.84
C LEU A 64 -30.08 -42.17 17.11
N LEU A 65 -29.48 -42.05 15.92
CA LEU A 65 -29.61 -40.86 15.06
C LEU A 65 -31.04 -40.62 14.56
N HIS A 66 -31.90 -41.64 14.53
CA HIS A 66 -33.31 -41.47 14.18
C HIS A 66 -34.17 -41.06 15.39
N LYS A 67 -33.92 -41.66 16.55
CA LYS A 67 -34.74 -41.47 17.77
C LYS A 67 -34.32 -40.24 18.58
N PHE A 68 -33.03 -39.91 18.60
CA PHE A 68 -32.42 -38.78 19.31
C PHE A 68 -31.44 -38.05 18.36
N PRO A 69 -31.96 -37.45 17.27
CA PRO A 69 -31.15 -36.99 16.15
C PRO A 69 -30.09 -35.95 16.52
N ASN A 70 -30.50 -34.88 17.19
CA ASN A 70 -29.68 -33.71 17.48
C ASN A 70 -28.58 -34.05 18.49
N VAL A 71 -28.92 -34.72 19.60
CA VAL A 71 -27.93 -35.08 20.63
C VAL A 71 -26.96 -36.14 20.13
N THR A 72 -27.40 -37.10 19.32
CA THR A 72 -26.50 -38.14 18.80
C THR A 72 -25.52 -37.54 17.79
N ALA A 73 -25.99 -36.67 16.89
CA ALA A 73 -25.13 -35.93 15.97
C ALA A 73 -24.16 -35.00 16.71
N TRP A 74 -24.64 -34.26 17.72
CA TRP A 74 -23.81 -33.44 18.60
C TRP A 74 -22.73 -34.27 19.29
N ALA A 75 -23.07 -35.43 19.87
CA ALA A 75 -22.13 -36.26 20.60
C ALA A 75 -21.01 -36.83 19.72
N ILE A 76 -21.31 -37.14 18.45
CA ILE A 76 -20.30 -37.52 17.45
C ILE A 76 -19.29 -36.37 17.28
N CYS A 77 -19.77 -35.15 17.01
CA CYS A 77 -18.90 -33.99 16.80
C CYS A 77 -18.16 -33.58 18.09
N ALA A 78 -18.82 -33.58 19.25
CA ALA A 78 -18.20 -33.27 20.53
C ALA A 78 -17.10 -34.28 20.91
N SER A 79 -17.28 -35.57 20.60
CA SER A 79 -16.24 -36.59 20.81
C SER A 79 -15.01 -36.34 19.94
N LEU A 80 -15.20 -35.82 18.72
CA LEU A 80 -14.10 -35.45 17.83
C LEU A 80 -13.45 -34.13 18.27
N LEU A 81 -14.23 -33.13 18.69
CA LEU A 81 -13.73 -31.84 19.23
C LEU A 81 -12.71 -32.04 20.38
N GLU A 82 -13.02 -32.98 21.28
CA GLU A 82 -12.19 -33.29 22.46
C GLU A 82 -10.89 -34.03 22.10
N ASN A 83 -10.96 -35.02 21.19
CA ASN A 83 -9.91 -36.04 21.05
C ASN A 83 -9.18 -36.01 19.69
N TYR A 84 -9.71 -35.33 18.68
CA TYR A 84 -9.13 -35.35 17.33
C TYR A 84 -7.83 -34.54 17.27
N GLY A 85 -6.79 -35.10 16.65
CA GLY A 85 -5.46 -34.49 16.55
C GLY A 85 -4.53 -34.75 17.73
N GLN A 86 -5.00 -35.40 18.80
CA GLN A 86 -4.17 -35.85 19.94
C GLN A 86 -3.55 -37.23 19.65
N GLY A 87 -2.70 -37.33 18.62
CA GLY A 87 -1.89 -38.52 18.31
C GLY A 87 -2.41 -39.46 17.22
N SER A 88 -3.66 -39.32 16.77
CA SER A 88 -4.20 -40.00 15.56
C SER A 88 -5.16 -39.07 14.80
N GLN A 89 -5.18 -39.22 13.47
CA GLN A 89 -6.11 -38.51 12.57
C GLN A 89 -7.31 -39.37 12.16
N GLU A 90 -7.49 -40.55 12.77
CA GLU A 90 -8.57 -41.48 12.45
C GLU A 90 -9.87 -41.17 13.22
N ILE A 91 -10.95 -40.90 12.49
CA ILE A 91 -12.23 -40.52 13.10
C ILE A 91 -13.05 -41.73 13.62
N TRP A 92 -12.95 -42.89 12.98
CA TRP A 92 -13.80 -44.04 13.29
C TRP A 92 -13.49 -44.70 14.64
N PRO A 93 -12.21 -44.82 15.08
CA PRO A 93 -11.91 -45.25 16.43
C PRO A 93 -12.51 -44.33 17.50
N LEU A 94 -12.52 -43.02 17.27
CA LEU A 94 -13.12 -42.04 18.20
C LEU A 94 -14.65 -42.18 18.26
N ILE A 95 -15.31 -42.32 17.11
CA ILE A 95 -16.74 -42.63 17.04
C ILE A 95 -17.06 -43.99 17.67
N GLY A 96 -16.16 -44.96 17.50
CA GLY A 96 -16.27 -46.28 18.14
C GLY A 96 -16.25 -46.20 19.66
N ARG A 97 -15.38 -45.36 20.24
CA ARG A 97 -15.36 -45.10 21.69
C ARG A 97 -16.67 -44.47 22.18
N LEU A 98 -17.30 -43.59 21.40
CA LEU A 98 -18.59 -43.01 21.74
C LEU A 98 -19.68 -44.08 21.90
N PHE A 99 -19.77 -45.03 20.96
CA PHE A 99 -20.78 -46.09 20.98
C PHE A 99 -20.35 -47.36 21.73
N GLY A 100 -19.09 -47.44 22.18
CA GLY A 100 -18.52 -48.60 22.87
C GLY A 100 -18.07 -49.74 21.96
N LYS A 101 -18.18 -49.58 20.63
CA LYS A 101 -17.72 -50.53 19.61
C LYS A 101 -17.46 -49.80 18.29
N GLU A 102 -16.40 -50.16 17.58
CA GLU A 102 -16.12 -49.57 16.26
C GLU A 102 -17.16 -49.99 15.21
N PRO A 103 -17.72 -49.07 14.41
CA PRO A 103 -18.70 -49.40 13.38
C PRO A 103 -18.08 -50.22 12.24
N SER A 104 -18.82 -51.23 11.77
CA SER A 104 -18.48 -51.97 10.54
C SER A 104 -18.60 -51.07 9.31
N LEU A 105 -17.98 -51.46 8.18
CA LEU A 105 -17.98 -50.65 6.96
C LEU A 105 -19.40 -50.26 6.47
N ALA A 106 -20.36 -51.19 6.52
CA ALA A 106 -21.76 -50.91 6.17
C ALA A 106 -22.40 -49.89 7.12
N ALA A 107 -22.18 -50.04 8.43
CA ALA A 107 -22.68 -49.12 9.45
C ALA A 107 -22.08 -47.71 9.31
N ARG A 108 -20.83 -47.58 8.86
CA ARG A 108 -20.19 -46.27 8.59
C ARG A 108 -20.98 -45.47 7.55
N THR A 109 -21.38 -46.10 6.45
CA THR A 109 -22.17 -45.47 5.38
C THR A 109 -23.54 -45.02 5.88
N GLU A 110 -24.22 -45.86 6.67
CA GLU A 110 -25.53 -45.54 7.26
C GLU A 110 -25.46 -44.40 8.28
N ILE A 111 -24.40 -44.36 9.10
CA ILE A 111 -24.16 -43.27 10.06
C ILE A 111 -23.97 -41.94 9.31
N VAL A 112 -23.16 -41.92 8.25
CA VAL A 112 -22.97 -40.70 7.44
C VAL A 112 -24.29 -40.24 6.83
N ALA A 113 -25.06 -41.13 6.20
CA ALA A 113 -26.33 -40.78 5.58
C ALA A 113 -27.34 -40.23 6.61
N SER A 114 -27.41 -40.85 7.78
CA SER A 114 -28.29 -40.42 8.88
C SER A 114 -27.85 -39.08 9.46
N PHE A 115 -26.54 -38.89 9.66
CA PHE A 115 -25.97 -37.63 10.13
C PHE A 115 -26.25 -36.47 9.17
N LYS A 116 -26.03 -36.69 7.85
CA LYS A 116 -26.40 -35.70 6.82
C LYS A 116 -27.89 -35.36 6.87
N SER A 117 -28.76 -36.36 7.04
CA SER A 117 -30.20 -36.13 7.20
C SER A 117 -30.53 -35.26 8.42
N VAL A 118 -29.85 -35.46 9.55
CA VAL A 118 -30.00 -34.63 10.76
C VAL A 118 -29.54 -33.20 10.49
N CYS A 119 -28.31 -33.01 9.99
CA CYS A 119 -27.75 -31.68 9.71
C CYS A 119 -28.64 -30.86 8.76
N ARG A 120 -29.18 -31.45 7.68
CA ARG A 120 -30.10 -30.76 6.78
C ARG A 120 -31.38 -30.29 7.48
N LYS A 121 -31.93 -31.08 8.41
CA LYS A 121 -33.14 -30.70 9.15
C LYS A 121 -32.94 -29.51 10.09
N ILE A 122 -31.69 -29.26 10.50
CA ILE A 122 -31.32 -28.13 11.36
C ILE A 122 -30.58 -27.02 10.60
N GLY A 123 -30.61 -27.04 9.25
CA GLY A 123 -30.05 -25.98 8.40
C GLY A 123 -28.52 -25.96 8.30
N LEU A 124 -27.85 -27.08 8.55
CA LEU A 124 -26.39 -27.20 8.46
C LEU A 124 -25.93 -27.79 7.13
N VAL A 125 -24.77 -27.34 6.63
CA VAL A 125 -24.15 -27.75 5.36
C VAL A 125 -23.81 -29.25 5.37
N THR A 126 -24.14 -30.00 4.31
CA THR A 126 -23.88 -31.46 4.23
C THR A 126 -23.28 -31.98 2.93
N ASP A 127 -23.06 -31.11 1.96
CA ASP A 127 -22.58 -31.45 0.62
C ASP A 127 -21.36 -30.58 0.22
N GLY A 128 -20.61 -30.99 -0.81
CA GLY A 128 -19.39 -30.29 -1.27
C GLY A 128 -18.07 -30.81 -0.68
N PHE A 129 -18.00 -32.09 -0.27
CA PHE A 129 -16.82 -32.68 0.39
C PHE A 129 -16.18 -33.81 -0.42
N ASP A 130 -14.85 -33.97 -0.32
CA ASP A 130 -14.11 -35.02 -1.04
C ASP A 130 -14.39 -36.41 -0.44
N ARG A 131 -14.57 -36.48 0.88
CA ARG A 131 -14.88 -37.71 1.59
C ARG A 131 -16.13 -37.54 2.43
N ASN A 132 -16.95 -38.58 2.44
CA ASN A 132 -18.14 -38.67 3.27
C ASN A 132 -17.90 -38.43 4.77
N VAL A 133 -16.67 -38.66 5.25
CA VAL A 133 -16.26 -38.45 6.64
C VAL A 133 -15.98 -36.99 6.99
N ASP A 134 -15.70 -36.14 6.00
CA ASP A 134 -15.35 -34.74 6.22
C ASP A 134 -16.54 -33.93 6.74
N VAL A 135 -17.77 -34.41 6.50
CA VAL A 135 -19.00 -33.80 7.04
C VAL A 135 -18.98 -33.73 8.57
N PHE A 136 -18.36 -34.70 9.25
CA PHE A 136 -18.25 -34.65 10.71
C PHE A 136 -17.29 -33.54 11.14
N LEU A 137 -16.11 -33.46 10.49
CA LEU A 137 -15.02 -32.55 10.87
C LEU A 137 -15.37 -31.07 10.65
N ILE A 138 -16.21 -30.75 9.69
CA ILE A 138 -16.72 -29.39 9.51
C ILE A 138 -17.60 -28.99 10.71
N HIS A 139 -18.51 -29.88 11.11
CA HIS A 139 -19.40 -29.64 12.25
C HIS A 139 -18.73 -29.80 13.62
N VAL A 140 -17.45 -30.19 13.65
CA VAL A 140 -16.60 -30.12 14.84
C VAL A 140 -16.14 -28.69 15.13
N GLY A 141 -15.91 -27.88 14.09
CA GLY A 141 -15.13 -26.66 14.23
C GLY A 141 -13.64 -26.96 14.42
N VAL A 142 -12.89 -26.03 15.01
CA VAL A 142 -11.45 -26.22 15.31
C VAL A 142 -11.29 -27.16 16.51
N ALA A 143 -10.79 -28.38 16.27
CA ALA A 143 -10.52 -29.35 17.33
C ALA A 143 -9.52 -28.81 18.37
N ARG A 144 -9.68 -29.17 19.65
CA ARG A 144 -8.81 -28.67 20.74
C ARG A 144 -7.33 -28.94 20.50
N GLY A 145 -7.00 -30.12 19.96
CA GLY A 145 -5.62 -30.49 19.62
C GLY A 145 -4.98 -29.64 18.52
N GLN A 146 -5.76 -28.86 17.77
CA GLN A 146 -5.30 -28.04 16.65
C GLN A 146 -5.46 -26.53 16.89
N MET A 147 -6.06 -26.14 18.01
CA MET A 147 -6.37 -24.75 18.36
C MET A 147 -5.12 -23.85 18.38
N GLY A 148 -3.98 -24.37 18.86
CA GLY A 148 -2.72 -23.63 18.88
C GLY A 148 -2.20 -23.23 17.48
N HIS A 149 -2.45 -24.04 16.44
CA HIS A 149 -2.07 -23.69 15.07
C HIS A 149 -2.91 -22.56 14.51
N VAL A 150 -4.23 -22.59 14.74
CA VAL A 150 -5.15 -21.53 14.29
C VAL A 150 -4.89 -20.23 15.04
N ALA A 151 -4.69 -20.29 16.36
CA ALA A 151 -4.35 -19.12 17.17
C ALA A 151 -3.06 -18.43 16.67
N LYS A 152 -2.02 -19.21 16.36
CA LYS A 152 -0.77 -18.70 15.78
C LYS A 152 -1.01 -18.06 14.40
N ALA A 153 -1.76 -18.73 13.52
CA ALA A 153 -2.09 -18.22 12.19
C ALA A 153 -2.86 -16.89 12.24
N PHE A 154 -3.80 -16.74 13.19
CA PHE A 154 -4.58 -15.51 13.37
C PHE A 154 -3.73 -14.35 13.90
N LEU A 155 -2.84 -14.60 14.86
CA LEU A 155 -1.88 -13.60 15.33
C LEU A 155 -0.93 -13.15 14.19
N GLN A 156 -0.50 -14.07 13.33
CA GLN A 156 0.30 -13.75 12.14
C GLN A 156 -0.48 -12.96 11.10
N GLN A 157 -1.75 -13.32 10.86
CA GLN A 157 -2.63 -12.59 9.95
C GLN A 157 -2.91 -11.17 10.45
N GLU A 158 -3.13 -10.96 11.75
CA GLU A 158 -3.26 -9.63 12.34
C GLU A 158 -1.96 -8.82 12.21
N ALA A 159 -0.82 -9.44 12.46
CA ALA A 159 0.47 -8.78 12.30
C ALA A 159 0.70 -8.34 10.84
N ALA A 160 0.27 -9.15 9.87
CA ALA A 160 0.44 -8.89 8.44
C ALA A 160 -0.56 -7.87 7.87
N ASN A 161 -1.83 -7.97 8.24
CA ASN A 161 -2.94 -7.30 7.54
C ASN A 161 -3.82 -6.45 8.46
N GLY A 162 -3.53 -6.40 9.77
CA GLY A 162 -4.37 -5.74 10.76
C GLY A 162 -5.66 -6.52 11.05
N LEU A 163 -6.59 -5.86 11.75
CA LEU A 163 -7.90 -6.42 12.08
C LEU A 163 -8.95 -6.05 11.03
N PRO A 164 -9.82 -6.99 10.62
CA PRO A 164 -10.96 -6.70 9.74
C PRO A 164 -12.09 -5.98 10.51
N SER A 165 -13.06 -5.41 9.77
CA SER A 165 -14.28 -4.82 10.37
C SER A 165 -15.14 -5.91 11.01
N SER A 166 -15.66 -5.67 12.23
CA SER A 166 -16.59 -6.59 12.88
C SER A 166 -17.98 -6.62 12.24
N ASP A 167 -18.32 -5.58 11.48
CA ASP A 167 -19.64 -5.41 10.85
C ASP A 167 -19.69 -5.90 9.40
N ASP A 168 -18.55 -6.35 8.86
CA ASP A 168 -18.45 -6.95 7.52
C ASP A 168 -18.00 -8.41 7.62
N VAL A 169 -18.97 -9.32 7.63
CA VAL A 169 -18.68 -10.76 7.69
C VAL A 169 -18.04 -11.28 6.43
N VAL A 170 -18.24 -10.62 5.28
CA VAL A 170 -17.49 -10.97 4.07
C VAL A 170 -16.01 -10.70 4.29
N GLN A 171 -15.63 -9.52 4.80
CA GLN A 171 -14.22 -9.22 5.12
C GLN A 171 -13.66 -10.13 6.22
N LEU A 172 -14.44 -10.46 7.25
CA LEU A 172 -14.01 -11.39 8.29
C LEU A 172 -13.72 -12.78 7.73
N ASN A 173 -14.66 -13.33 6.94
CA ASN A 173 -14.50 -14.61 6.26
C ASN A 173 -13.23 -14.61 5.41
N ARG A 174 -13.00 -13.54 4.64
CA ARG A 174 -11.78 -13.37 3.85
C ARG A 174 -10.53 -13.40 4.71
N TRP A 175 -10.56 -12.68 5.83
CA TRP A 175 -9.42 -12.57 6.73
C TRP A 175 -9.05 -13.90 7.40
N GLU A 176 -10.02 -14.71 7.85
CA GLU A 176 -9.72 -16.03 8.41
C GLU A 176 -9.36 -17.08 7.35
N ASP A 177 -10.00 -17.04 6.18
CA ASP A 177 -9.67 -17.91 5.04
C ASP A 177 -8.18 -17.68 4.67
N ASP A 178 -7.76 -16.43 4.54
CA ASP A 178 -6.37 -16.05 4.29
C ASP A 178 -5.44 -16.52 5.41
N ALA A 179 -5.86 -16.40 6.68
CA ALA A 179 -5.06 -16.81 7.81
C ALA A 179 -4.74 -18.31 7.74
N VAL A 180 -5.74 -19.15 7.48
CA VAL A 180 -5.54 -20.61 7.44
C VAL A 180 -4.82 -21.08 6.19
N LEU A 181 -5.09 -20.45 5.04
CA LEU A 181 -4.44 -20.81 3.78
C LEU A 181 -2.97 -20.36 3.72
N THR A 182 -2.61 -19.31 4.46
CA THR A 182 -1.26 -18.71 4.39
C THR A 182 -0.36 -19.13 5.55
N PHE A 183 -0.90 -19.21 6.77
CA PHE A 183 -0.09 -19.27 7.99
C PHE A 183 -0.18 -20.58 8.77
N LEU A 184 -1.01 -21.54 8.33
CA LEU A 184 -0.94 -22.89 8.91
C LEU A 184 0.38 -23.59 8.54
N PRO A 185 0.98 -24.38 9.45
CA PRO A 185 2.18 -25.14 9.15
C PRO A 185 1.95 -26.14 8.01
N VAL A 186 2.99 -26.39 7.21
CA VAL A 186 2.96 -27.38 6.13
C VAL A 186 2.50 -28.75 6.68
N GLY A 187 1.49 -29.34 6.03
CA GLY A 187 0.90 -30.62 6.43
C GLY A 187 -0.28 -30.51 7.41
N VAL A 188 -0.62 -29.32 7.91
CA VAL A 188 -1.76 -29.10 8.81
C VAL A 188 -2.97 -28.54 8.04
N HIS A 189 -3.77 -29.45 7.44
CA HIS A 189 -4.88 -29.05 6.56
C HIS A 189 -6.29 -29.25 7.14
N VAL A 190 -6.40 -29.89 8.31
CA VAL A 190 -7.73 -30.21 8.87
C VAL A 190 -8.47 -28.97 9.38
N PRO A 191 -7.83 -27.99 10.06
CA PRO A 191 -8.51 -26.78 10.51
C PRO A 191 -9.02 -25.89 9.36
N GLU A 192 -8.43 -26.02 8.16
CA GLU A 192 -8.91 -25.32 6.96
C GLU A 192 -10.37 -25.70 6.66
N ARG A 193 -10.76 -26.96 6.91
CA ARG A 193 -12.09 -27.47 6.52
C ARG A 193 -13.24 -26.76 7.23
N PRO A 194 -13.31 -26.70 8.57
CA PRO A 194 -14.39 -25.98 9.23
C PRO A 194 -14.36 -24.47 8.96
N ILE A 195 -13.17 -23.86 8.82
CA ILE A 195 -13.03 -22.41 8.60
C ILE A 195 -13.48 -22.01 7.20
N LEU A 196 -12.98 -22.67 6.15
CA LEU A 196 -13.35 -22.37 4.76
C LEU A 196 -14.82 -22.67 4.40
N HIS A 197 -15.55 -23.34 5.29
CA HIS A 197 -16.98 -23.67 5.15
C HIS A 197 -17.87 -22.90 6.14
N ASP A 198 -17.30 -22.09 7.03
CA ASP A 198 -18.07 -21.27 7.98
C ASP A 198 -18.61 -20.01 7.28
N GLU A 199 -19.91 -19.85 7.13
CA GLU A 199 -20.48 -18.65 6.48
C GLU A 199 -20.42 -17.39 7.36
N THR A 200 -20.09 -17.55 8.65
CA THR A 200 -20.28 -16.54 9.69
C THR A 200 -19.00 -15.96 10.27
N ALA A 201 -17.83 -16.42 9.81
CA ALA A 201 -16.51 -16.08 10.33
C ALA A 201 -16.40 -16.22 11.86
N TRP A 202 -16.94 -17.30 12.41
CA TRP A 202 -17.14 -17.42 13.85
C TRP A 202 -15.83 -17.39 14.63
N MET A 203 -14.77 -18.01 14.11
CA MET A 203 -13.45 -18.00 14.73
C MET A 203 -12.82 -16.62 14.68
N ALA A 204 -12.83 -15.92 13.54
CA ALA A 204 -12.35 -14.54 13.45
C ALA A 204 -13.13 -13.60 14.39
N ALA A 205 -14.44 -13.78 14.51
CA ALA A 205 -15.27 -13.00 15.41
C ALA A 205 -14.90 -13.22 16.89
N LEU A 206 -14.55 -14.45 17.30
CA LEU A 206 -14.02 -14.69 18.66
C LEU A 206 -12.66 -13.99 18.86
N PHE A 207 -11.80 -14.01 17.83
CA PHE A 207 -10.50 -13.33 17.88
C PHE A 207 -10.66 -11.80 18.01
N LEU A 208 -11.57 -11.19 17.26
CA LEU A 208 -11.89 -9.76 17.41
C LEU A 208 -12.40 -9.43 18.81
N LYS A 209 -13.29 -10.27 19.37
CA LYS A 209 -13.77 -10.10 20.75
C LYS A 209 -12.65 -10.23 21.77
N TRP A 210 -11.68 -11.13 21.56
CA TRP A 210 -10.51 -11.24 22.41
C TRP A 210 -9.68 -9.95 22.38
N ARG A 211 -9.45 -9.36 21.20
CA ARG A 211 -8.75 -8.07 21.06
C ARG A 211 -9.48 -6.91 21.72
N GLY A 212 -10.81 -6.86 21.64
CA GLY A 212 -11.60 -5.77 22.23
C GLY A 212 -11.86 -5.92 23.73
N ASN A 213 -12.35 -7.08 24.17
CA ASN A 213 -12.66 -7.36 25.58
C ASN A 213 -12.49 -8.86 25.90
N PRO A 214 -11.26 -9.29 26.25
CA PRO A 214 -10.96 -10.70 26.47
C PRO A 214 -11.68 -11.25 27.72
N THR A 215 -12.08 -10.39 28.66
CA THR A 215 -12.81 -10.81 29.87
C THR A 215 -14.24 -11.23 29.56
N GLU A 216 -14.92 -10.53 28.67
CA GLU A 216 -16.26 -10.91 28.23
C GLU A 216 -16.25 -12.18 27.38
N LEU A 217 -15.26 -12.33 26.48
CA LEU A 217 -15.11 -13.54 25.69
C LEU A 217 -15.01 -14.81 26.56
N ARG A 218 -14.19 -14.77 27.63
CA ARG A 218 -14.01 -15.91 28.54
C ARG A 218 -15.29 -16.34 29.25
N LYS A 219 -16.29 -15.45 29.38
CA LYS A 219 -17.59 -15.77 29.98
C LYS A 219 -18.57 -16.38 28.97
N GLN A 220 -18.27 -16.34 27.67
CA GLN A 220 -19.21 -16.77 26.63
C GLN A 220 -19.35 -18.30 26.54
N SER A 221 -18.26 -19.05 26.67
CA SER A 221 -18.24 -20.52 26.68
C SER A 221 -16.88 -21.06 27.14
N THR A 222 -16.82 -22.33 27.50
CA THR A 222 -15.53 -23.00 27.81
C THR A 222 -14.57 -22.99 26.63
N PHE A 223 -15.06 -23.20 25.41
CA PHE A 223 -14.25 -23.14 24.19
C PHE A 223 -13.63 -21.75 23.96
N ALA A 224 -14.42 -20.69 24.13
CA ALA A 224 -13.93 -19.32 23.97
C ALA A 224 -12.87 -18.96 25.02
N ALA A 225 -13.02 -19.46 26.25
CA ALA A 225 -12.02 -19.31 27.30
C ALA A 225 -10.70 -20.02 26.96
N GLU A 226 -10.75 -21.27 26.50
CA GLU A 226 -9.58 -22.03 26.08
C GLU A 226 -8.87 -21.39 24.87
N PHE A 227 -9.64 -20.84 23.92
CA PHE A 227 -9.07 -20.11 22.79
C PHE A 227 -8.36 -18.82 23.23
N ALA A 228 -8.96 -18.05 24.13
CA ALA A 228 -8.35 -16.87 24.71
C ALA A 228 -7.07 -17.20 25.49
N GLU A 229 -7.07 -18.26 26.30
CA GLU A 229 -5.88 -18.72 27.04
C GLU A 229 -4.76 -19.17 26.09
N THR A 230 -5.12 -19.84 24.98
CA THR A 230 -4.16 -20.24 23.96
C THR A 230 -3.54 -19.03 23.25
N LEU A 231 -4.36 -18.03 22.91
CA LEU A 231 -3.90 -16.77 22.33
C LEU A 231 -2.96 -16.02 23.29
N ASP A 232 -3.36 -15.83 24.55
CA ASP A 232 -2.54 -15.16 25.56
C ASP A 232 -1.19 -15.85 25.77
N LYS A 233 -1.19 -17.19 25.78
CA LYS A 233 0.03 -17.99 25.94
C LYS A 233 0.97 -17.76 24.76
N ILE A 234 0.48 -17.89 23.53
CA ILE A 234 1.29 -17.69 22.32
C ILE A 234 1.80 -16.25 22.23
N GLU A 235 0.97 -15.26 22.56
CA GLU A 235 1.37 -13.85 22.54
C GLU A 235 2.45 -13.53 23.59
N LYS A 236 2.37 -14.09 24.80
CA LYS A 236 3.41 -13.95 25.83
C LYS A 236 4.72 -14.66 25.48
N ASP A 237 4.62 -15.86 24.92
CA ASP A 237 5.77 -16.62 24.44
C ASP A 237 6.49 -15.88 23.28
N VAL A 238 5.77 -15.01 22.57
CA VAL A 238 6.30 -14.15 21.51
C VAL A 238 6.89 -12.85 22.05
N GLY A 239 6.26 -12.21 23.04
CA GLY A 239 6.83 -11.00 23.67
C GLY A 239 8.22 -11.22 24.28
N SER A 240 8.62 -12.48 24.46
CA SER A 240 9.92 -12.91 24.99
C SER A 240 10.86 -13.55 23.95
N SER A 241 10.41 -13.77 22.70
CA SER A 241 11.19 -14.44 21.65
C SER A 241 10.86 -13.94 20.23
N LYS A 242 11.86 -13.88 19.34
CA LYS A 242 11.73 -13.57 17.89
C LYS A 242 10.81 -14.55 17.10
N LEU A 243 10.02 -15.41 17.75
CA LEU A 243 9.26 -16.50 17.14
C LEU A 243 8.03 -16.09 16.31
N LEU A 244 7.50 -14.86 16.46
CA LEU A 244 6.55 -14.27 15.49
C LEU A 244 7.25 -13.33 14.48
N ALA A 245 8.57 -13.19 14.55
CA ALA A 245 9.33 -12.35 13.63
C ALA A 245 9.42 -12.91 12.21
N SER A 246 8.60 -13.91 11.82
CA SER A 246 8.46 -14.19 10.40
C SER A 246 7.83 -12.96 9.76
N GLN A 247 8.67 -12.12 9.14
CA GLN A 247 8.18 -10.96 8.41
C GLN A 247 7.06 -11.43 7.47
N PRO A 248 5.94 -10.71 7.39
CA PRO A 248 4.84 -11.08 6.52
C PRO A 248 5.35 -11.28 5.08
N SER A 249 4.80 -12.28 4.39
CA SER A 249 5.19 -12.57 3.01
C SER A 249 4.62 -11.51 2.06
N PRO A 250 5.39 -11.07 1.05
CA PRO A 250 4.80 -10.37 -0.08
C PRO A 250 3.76 -11.26 -0.78
N ARG A 251 2.76 -10.63 -1.41
CA ARG A 251 1.63 -11.31 -2.05
C ARG A 251 1.45 -10.82 -3.48
N LEU A 252 1.06 -11.71 -4.38
CA LEU A 252 0.61 -11.34 -5.72
C LEU A 252 -0.84 -10.84 -5.64
N ILE A 253 -1.12 -9.68 -6.21
CA ILE A 253 -2.45 -9.06 -6.30
C ILE A 253 -2.71 -8.58 -7.72
N TRP A 254 -3.98 -8.38 -8.06
CA TRP A 254 -4.46 -7.81 -9.30
C TRP A 254 -5.04 -6.42 -9.04
N LEU A 255 -4.29 -5.38 -9.35
CA LEU A 255 -4.69 -4.00 -9.07
C LEU A 255 -4.39 -3.12 -10.28
N ASP A 256 -5.24 -2.12 -10.52
CA ASP A 256 -5.16 -1.22 -11.69
C ASP A 256 -5.01 -2.01 -13.01
N GLY A 257 -5.67 -3.17 -13.07
CA GLY A 257 -5.67 -4.02 -14.26
C GLY A 257 -4.45 -4.87 -14.50
N ARG A 258 -3.52 -5.02 -13.57
CA ARG A 258 -2.29 -5.79 -13.83
C ARG A 258 -1.81 -6.51 -12.57
N PRO A 259 -0.98 -7.56 -12.71
CA PRO A 259 -0.39 -8.20 -11.55
C PRO A 259 0.63 -7.27 -10.89
N GLN A 260 0.49 -7.12 -9.57
CA GLN A 260 1.38 -6.36 -8.71
C GLN A 260 1.78 -7.21 -7.49
N LEU A 261 2.91 -6.91 -6.89
CA LEU A 261 3.39 -7.46 -5.65
C LEU A 261 3.00 -6.51 -4.50
N GLN A 262 2.11 -6.93 -3.64
CA GLN A 262 1.83 -6.24 -2.38
C GLN A 262 2.93 -6.57 -1.38
N VAL A 263 3.70 -5.56 -0.99
CA VAL A 263 4.74 -5.69 0.03
C VAL A 263 4.10 -5.31 1.38
N PRO A 264 4.14 -6.21 2.37
CA PRO A 264 3.43 -5.98 3.62
C PRO A 264 4.06 -4.82 4.41
N ALA A 265 3.24 -4.15 5.22
CA ALA A 265 3.67 -3.04 6.04
C ALA A 265 4.73 -3.47 7.07
N GLY A 266 5.66 -2.57 7.36
CA GLY A 266 6.75 -2.78 8.32
C GLY A 266 7.82 -1.71 8.18
N ALA A 267 8.81 -1.71 9.07
CA ALA A 267 9.94 -0.79 8.99
C ALA A 267 10.92 -1.20 7.89
N GLY A 268 11.55 -0.21 7.24
CA GLY A 268 12.56 -0.40 6.20
C GLY A 268 12.03 -1.02 4.91
N ARG A 269 12.95 -1.56 4.10
CA ARG A 269 12.65 -2.16 2.80
C ARG A 269 12.72 -3.69 2.84
N LEU A 270 11.98 -4.33 1.94
CA LEU A 270 12.05 -5.77 1.71
C LEU A 270 12.97 -6.05 0.53
N GLN A 271 14.03 -6.83 0.75
CA GLN A 271 14.87 -7.31 -0.36
C GLN A 271 14.17 -8.46 -1.09
N VAL A 272 14.03 -8.32 -2.40
CA VAL A 272 13.37 -9.26 -3.31
C VAL A 272 14.31 -9.54 -4.48
N ASN A 273 14.52 -10.81 -4.81
CA ASN A 273 15.25 -11.21 -6.01
C ASN A 273 14.31 -11.79 -7.06
N ILE A 274 14.38 -11.26 -8.28
CA ILE A 274 13.61 -11.72 -9.45
C ILE A 274 14.62 -12.11 -10.52
N GLY A 275 14.80 -13.42 -10.74
CA GLY A 275 15.86 -13.92 -11.61
C GLY A 275 17.25 -13.49 -11.11
N SER A 276 18.01 -12.75 -11.91
CA SER A 276 19.32 -12.21 -11.53
C SER A 276 19.26 -10.82 -10.87
N GLN A 277 18.06 -10.23 -10.75
CA GLN A 277 17.90 -8.86 -10.26
C GLN A 277 17.54 -8.86 -8.79
N THR A 278 18.28 -8.08 -7.99
CA THR A 278 17.95 -7.78 -6.59
C THR A 278 17.30 -6.40 -6.50
N LEU A 279 16.10 -6.35 -5.94
CA LEU A 279 15.30 -5.16 -5.68
C LEU A 279 15.14 -4.96 -4.17
N ARG A 280 15.04 -3.71 -3.72
CA ARG A 280 14.67 -3.35 -2.34
C ARG A 280 13.38 -2.55 -2.36
N LEU A 281 12.28 -3.19 -1.99
CA LEU A 281 10.92 -2.65 -2.13
C LEU A 281 10.48 -1.99 -0.82
N ARG A 282 9.96 -0.75 -0.86
CA ARG A 282 9.33 -0.11 0.30
C ARG A 282 8.15 -0.97 0.79
N ARG A 283 8.09 -1.14 2.12
CA ARG A 283 7.02 -1.87 2.79
C ARG A 283 5.72 -1.09 2.81
N GLY A 284 4.60 -1.81 2.83
CA GLY A 284 3.26 -1.22 2.83
C GLY A 284 2.81 -0.65 1.47
N GLN A 285 3.58 -0.89 0.41
CA GLN A 285 3.28 -0.44 -0.94
C GLN A 285 3.03 -1.62 -1.89
N THR A 286 2.36 -1.34 -3.01
CA THR A 286 2.17 -2.29 -4.11
C THR A 286 3.13 -1.97 -5.24
N TRP A 287 3.69 -3.01 -5.85
CA TRP A 287 4.78 -2.91 -6.80
C TRP A 287 4.45 -3.64 -8.09
N PRO A 288 4.47 -2.99 -9.26
CA PRO A 288 4.14 -3.68 -10.51
C PRO A 288 5.15 -4.79 -10.79
N LEU A 289 4.69 -5.93 -11.31
CA LEU A 289 5.61 -6.93 -11.82
C LEU A 289 6.15 -6.54 -13.20
N THR A 290 7.44 -6.78 -13.42
CA THR A 290 8.08 -6.51 -14.71
C THR A 290 7.61 -7.52 -15.76
N THR A 291 7.61 -7.10 -17.03
CA THR A 291 7.36 -8.00 -18.17
C THR A 291 8.68 -8.50 -18.76
N PRO A 292 8.80 -9.77 -19.19
CA PRO A 292 7.78 -10.81 -19.08
C PRO A 292 7.53 -11.15 -17.62
N LEU A 293 6.30 -11.55 -17.32
CA LEU A 293 5.91 -11.81 -15.93
C LEU A 293 6.79 -12.92 -15.35
N PRO A 294 7.42 -12.69 -14.19
CA PRO A 294 8.24 -13.72 -13.56
C PRO A 294 7.38 -14.89 -13.09
N SER A 295 7.91 -16.10 -13.20
CA SER A 295 7.26 -17.30 -12.66
C SER A 295 7.33 -17.36 -11.13
N GLU A 296 8.35 -16.73 -10.55
CA GLU A 296 8.69 -16.78 -9.14
C GLU A 296 9.60 -15.63 -8.72
N LEU A 297 9.69 -15.38 -7.41
CA LEU A 297 10.70 -14.53 -6.80
C LEU A 297 11.22 -15.15 -5.50
N THR A 298 12.41 -14.72 -5.07
CA THR A 298 12.89 -14.94 -3.70
C THR A 298 12.88 -13.63 -2.93
N TRP A 299 12.82 -13.69 -1.60
CA TRP A 299 12.83 -12.51 -0.74
C TRP A 299 13.52 -12.82 0.58
N ILE A 300 14.17 -11.82 1.17
CA ILE A 300 14.96 -12.01 2.40
C ILE A 300 14.12 -11.55 3.59
N ALA A 301 14.00 -12.43 4.58
CA ALA A 301 13.45 -12.10 5.89
C ALA A 301 14.33 -12.69 6.98
N ASP A 302 14.70 -11.86 7.95
CA ASP A 302 15.50 -12.28 9.10
C ASP A 302 16.86 -12.92 8.70
N GLY A 303 17.39 -12.51 7.53
CA GLY A 303 18.61 -13.06 6.95
C GLY A 303 18.43 -14.38 6.17
N GLU A 304 17.20 -14.90 6.07
CA GLU A 304 16.89 -16.13 5.33
C GLU A 304 16.19 -15.83 3.99
N ASP A 305 16.59 -16.55 2.94
CA ASP A 305 15.91 -16.55 1.65
C ASP A 305 14.59 -17.34 1.73
N ARG A 306 13.50 -16.70 1.30
CA ARG A 306 12.17 -17.28 1.17
C ARG A 306 11.71 -17.19 -0.28
N TYR A 307 10.74 -18.01 -0.66
CA TYR A 307 10.29 -18.16 -2.04
C TYR A 307 8.81 -17.81 -2.18
N LEU A 308 8.44 -17.10 -3.26
CA LEU A 308 7.05 -16.80 -3.61
C LEU A 308 6.77 -17.20 -5.08
N PRO A 309 5.88 -18.16 -5.34
CA PRO A 309 5.43 -18.46 -6.69
C PRO A 309 4.52 -17.34 -7.21
N LEU A 310 4.69 -16.99 -8.49
CA LEU A 310 3.89 -15.99 -9.19
C LEU A 310 3.13 -16.68 -10.34
N TYR A 311 3.59 -16.50 -11.59
CA TYR A 311 2.99 -17.14 -12.78
C TYR A 311 3.60 -18.52 -13.11
N ASN A 312 3.86 -19.35 -12.10
CA ASN A 312 4.35 -20.72 -12.32
C ASN A 312 3.23 -21.74 -12.68
N SER A 313 1.97 -21.37 -12.43
CA SER A 313 0.80 -22.22 -12.64
C SER A 313 0.10 -21.90 -13.98
N THR A 314 -0.75 -22.83 -14.46
CA THR A 314 -1.48 -22.64 -15.72
C THR A 314 -2.43 -21.45 -15.67
N PHE A 315 -3.09 -21.25 -14.53
CA PHE A 315 -4.06 -20.19 -14.29
C PHE A 315 -3.81 -19.57 -12.91
N VAL A 316 -3.77 -18.25 -12.85
CA VAL A 316 -3.77 -17.48 -11.60
C VAL A 316 -5.12 -16.78 -11.48
N ILE A 317 -5.77 -16.92 -10.33
CA ILE A 317 -7.14 -16.49 -10.11
C ILE A 317 -7.15 -15.37 -9.06
N PHE A 318 -7.89 -14.30 -9.32
CA PHE A 318 -8.00 -13.16 -8.42
C PHE A 318 -9.46 -12.85 -8.09
N GLU A 319 -9.69 -12.32 -6.89
CA GLU A 319 -10.95 -11.73 -6.47
C GLU A 319 -11.13 -10.36 -7.16
N PRO A 320 -12.21 -10.13 -7.92
CA PRO A 320 -12.41 -8.86 -8.60
C PRO A 320 -12.56 -7.64 -7.66
N GLU A 321 -13.08 -7.84 -6.45
CA GLU A 321 -13.39 -6.73 -5.54
C GLU A 321 -12.14 -6.08 -4.91
N ASP A 322 -11.17 -6.89 -4.47
CA ASP A 322 -9.97 -6.41 -3.78
C ASP A 322 -8.67 -6.81 -4.49
N GLY A 323 -8.77 -7.52 -5.61
CA GLY A 323 -7.63 -7.94 -6.41
C GLY A 323 -6.81 -9.08 -5.82
N ARG A 324 -7.15 -9.63 -4.64
CA ARG A 324 -6.30 -10.63 -3.99
C ARG A 324 -6.22 -11.91 -4.79
N GLN A 325 -5.06 -12.57 -4.78
CA GLN A 325 -4.94 -13.90 -5.37
C GLN A 325 -5.76 -14.91 -4.57
N LEU A 326 -6.62 -15.63 -5.26
CA LEU A 326 -7.38 -16.75 -4.71
C LEU A 326 -6.56 -18.04 -4.86
N VAL A 327 -6.45 -18.79 -3.76
CA VAL A 327 -5.83 -20.11 -3.77
C VAL A 327 -6.92 -21.15 -3.98
N PRO A 328 -7.04 -21.77 -5.18
CA PRO A 328 -8.06 -22.77 -5.41
C PRO A 328 -7.76 -24.06 -4.65
N ARG A 329 -8.80 -24.70 -4.13
CA ARG A 329 -8.72 -26.11 -3.73
C ARG A 329 -8.70 -26.97 -4.99
N LYS A 330 -7.56 -27.61 -5.24
CA LYS A 330 -7.31 -28.35 -6.49
C LYS A 330 -7.70 -29.82 -6.34
N GLY A 331 -8.72 -30.25 -7.08
CA GLY A 331 -8.90 -31.64 -7.50
C GLY A 331 -8.09 -31.96 -8.75
N THR A 332 -8.23 -33.18 -9.28
CA THR A 332 -7.49 -33.62 -10.48
C THR A 332 -7.86 -32.81 -11.72
N THR A 333 -9.13 -32.44 -11.88
CA THR A 333 -9.65 -31.67 -13.03
C THR A 333 -10.63 -30.57 -12.64
N GLU A 334 -10.94 -30.43 -11.34
CA GLU A 334 -11.90 -29.46 -10.82
C GLU A 334 -11.22 -28.61 -9.75
N TRP A 335 -11.32 -27.29 -9.87
CA TRP A 335 -10.78 -26.32 -8.93
C TRP A 335 -11.94 -25.55 -8.29
N ILE A 336 -11.94 -25.46 -6.97
CA ILE A 336 -12.97 -24.73 -6.21
C ILE A 336 -12.35 -23.47 -5.62
N VAL A 337 -12.98 -22.31 -5.86
CA VAL A 337 -12.56 -21.00 -5.33
C VAL A 337 -13.66 -20.38 -4.47
N GLN A 338 -13.26 -19.62 -3.44
CA GLN A 338 -14.16 -18.99 -2.48
C GLN A 338 -14.76 -17.67 -2.99
N THR A 339 -15.20 -17.64 -4.25
CA THR A 339 -15.81 -16.47 -4.89
C THR A 339 -16.89 -16.86 -5.90
N SER A 340 -17.78 -15.92 -6.19
CA SER A 340 -18.83 -16.05 -7.21
C SER A 340 -18.44 -15.44 -8.54
N VAL A 341 -17.47 -14.53 -8.54
CA VAL A 341 -16.91 -13.93 -9.75
C VAL A 341 -15.40 -13.94 -9.61
N ALA A 342 -14.70 -14.38 -10.64
CA ALA A 342 -13.25 -14.51 -10.59
C ALA A 342 -12.59 -13.83 -11.79
N THR A 343 -11.49 -13.14 -11.55
CA THR A 343 -10.58 -12.71 -12.62
C THR A 343 -9.57 -13.84 -12.85
N VAL A 344 -9.64 -14.51 -13.99
CA VAL A 344 -8.70 -15.60 -14.35
C VAL A 344 -7.64 -15.03 -15.29
N THR A 345 -6.37 -15.31 -15.00
CA THR A 345 -5.24 -14.85 -15.79
C THR A 345 -4.27 -15.97 -16.14
N SER A 346 -3.58 -15.85 -17.26
CA SER A 346 -2.55 -16.82 -17.68
C SER A 346 -1.47 -16.15 -18.54
N THR A 347 -0.26 -16.70 -18.51
CA THR A 347 0.81 -16.29 -19.43
C THR A 347 0.70 -16.92 -20.82
N ARG A 348 -0.41 -17.62 -21.10
CA ARG A 348 -0.68 -18.31 -22.36
C ARG A 348 -2.13 -18.13 -22.76
N GLU A 349 -2.39 -18.24 -24.06
CA GLU A 349 -3.75 -18.26 -24.59
C GLU A 349 -4.59 -19.33 -23.89
N PHE A 350 -5.80 -18.94 -23.50
CA PHE A 350 -6.78 -19.85 -22.96
C PHE A 350 -8.19 -19.42 -23.35
N THR A 351 -9.14 -20.34 -23.16
CA THR A 351 -10.57 -20.09 -23.37
C THR A 351 -11.34 -20.36 -22.09
N VAL A 352 -12.43 -19.61 -21.89
CA VAL A 352 -13.44 -19.82 -20.86
C VAL A 352 -14.72 -20.25 -21.54
N ASN A 353 -15.18 -21.48 -21.31
CA ASN A 353 -16.37 -22.06 -21.97
C ASN A 353 -16.32 -21.92 -23.51
N GLY A 354 -15.12 -22.03 -24.10
CA GLY A 354 -14.88 -21.89 -25.53
C GLY A 354 -14.71 -20.45 -26.04
N VAL A 355 -14.91 -19.42 -25.20
CA VAL A 355 -14.65 -18.02 -25.54
C VAL A 355 -13.18 -17.68 -25.23
N PRO A 356 -12.40 -17.15 -26.19
CA PRO A 356 -11.01 -16.73 -25.94
C PRO A 356 -10.92 -15.65 -24.86
N ALA A 357 -9.91 -15.76 -24.00
CA ALA A 357 -9.56 -14.72 -23.05
C ALA A 357 -8.92 -13.52 -23.77
N ASP A 358 -9.11 -12.32 -23.20
CA ASP A 358 -8.59 -11.07 -23.75
C ASP A 358 -7.06 -10.98 -23.53
N LEU A 359 -6.33 -10.51 -24.53
CA LEU A 359 -4.91 -10.18 -24.39
C LEU A 359 -4.76 -8.83 -23.67
N PHE A 360 -4.19 -8.87 -22.47
CA PHE A 360 -4.06 -7.73 -21.56
C PHE A 360 -2.60 -7.22 -21.41
N GLY A 361 -1.64 -7.86 -22.05
CA GLY A 361 -0.24 -7.43 -22.07
C GLY A 361 0.62 -8.39 -22.87
N PRO A 362 1.95 -8.15 -22.99
CA PRO A 362 2.85 -9.11 -23.62
C PRO A 362 2.73 -10.47 -22.91
N ASP A 363 2.14 -11.44 -23.61
CA ASP A 363 1.87 -12.78 -23.12
C ASP A 363 0.99 -12.85 -21.86
N LEU A 364 0.11 -11.88 -21.57
CA LEU A 364 -0.84 -11.95 -20.45
C LEU A 364 -2.28 -11.99 -20.97
N TYR A 365 -3.00 -13.07 -20.67
CA TYR A 365 -4.40 -13.27 -21.04
C TYR A 365 -5.28 -13.19 -19.80
N VAL A 366 -6.46 -12.58 -19.93
CA VAL A 366 -7.37 -12.28 -18.81
C VAL A 366 -8.82 -12.56 -19.21
N ALA A 367 -9.59 -13.14 -18.30
CA ALA A 367 -11.04 -13.29 -18.45
C ALA A 367 -11.75 -13.09 -17.11
N GLN A 368 -12.88 -12.38 -17.13
CA GLN A 368 -13.83 -12.34 -16.02
C GLN A 368 -14.78 -13.53 -16.11
N VAL A 369 -14.92 -14.27 -15.01
CA VAL A 369 -15.68 -15.52 -14.98
C VAL A 369 -16.73 -15.44 -13.89
N SER A 370 -18.02 -15.49 -14.28
CA SER A 370 -19.11 -15.71 -13.32
C SER A 370 -19.20 -17.20 -12.99
N LEU A 371 -19.15 -17.51 -11.70
CA LEU A 371 -19.25 -18.85 -11.12
C LEU A 371 -20.58 -19.05 -10.36
N ARG A 372 -21.47 -18.06 -10.43
CA ARG A 372 -22.77 -18.02 -9.75
C ARG A 372 -23.70 -19.14 -10.20
N ASP A 373 -23.86 -19.29 -11.52
CA ASP A 373 -24.86 -20.20 -12.09
C ASP A 373 -24.29 -21.58 -12.42
N LYS A 374 -23.08 -21.63 -12.99
CA LYS A 374 -22.45 -22.86 -13.49
C LYS A 374 -20.93 -22.81 -13.32
N PRO A 375 -20.28 -23.98 -13.15
CA PRO A 375 -18.84 -24.09 -13.29
C PRO A 375 -18.39 -23.62 -14.68
N ALA A 376 -17.20 -23.03 -14.75
CA ALA A 376 -16.59 -22.58 -16.00
C ALA A 376 -15.47 -23.53 -16.42
N GLU A 377 -15.43 -23.89 -17.70
CA GLU A 377 -14.36 -24.70 -18.26
C GLU A 377 -13.21 -23.81 -18.76
N LEU A 378 -12.03 -23.97 -18.17
CA LEU A 378 -10.80 -23.27 -18.53
C LEU A 378 -9.90 -24.19 -19.35
N ARG A 379 -9.67 -23.86 -20.63
CA ARG A 379 -8.80 -24.65 -21.51
C ARG A 379 -7.60 -23.86 -21.97
N SER A 380 -6.41 -24.42 -21.79
CA SER A 380 -5.14 -23.91 -22.33
C SER A 380 -4.32 -25.04 -22.98
N SER A 381 -3.20 -24.70 -23.61
CA SER A 381 -2.26 -25.68 -24.17
C SER A 381 -1.67 -26.65 -23.12
N LYS A 382 -1.71 -26.31 -21.83
CA LYS A 382 -1.12 -27.08 -20.72
C LYS A 382 -2.12 -27.97 -19.99
N GLY A 383 -3.42 -27.82 -20.25
CA GLY A 383 -4.45 -28.62 -19.58
C GLY A 383 -5.82 -27.96 -19.56
N ASN A 384 -6.78 -28.74 -19.06
CA ASN A 384 -8.17 -28.35 -18.88
C ASN A 384 -8.53 -28.41 -17.39
N VAL A 385 -9.23 -27.39 -16.90
CA VAL A 385 -9.69 -27.28 -15.51
C VAL A 385 -11.12 -26.79 -15.52
N VAL A 386 -11.99 -27.44 -14.75
CA VAL A 386 -13.32 -26.93 -14.42
C VAL A 386 -13.20 -26.07 -13.16
N LEU A 387 -13.45 -24.77 -13.28
CA LEU A 387 -13.46 -23.83 -12.17
C LEU A 387 -14.89 -23.71 -11.60
N ARG A 388 -15.05 -23.87 -10.28
CA ARG A 388 -16.33 -23.77 -9.58
C ARG A 388 -16.22 -22.80 -8.40
N GLY A 389 -17.24 -21.97 -8.20
CA GLY A 389 -17.38 -21.16 -6.98
C GLY A 389 -17.90 -22.01 -5.82
N SER A 390 -17.40 -21.78 -4.60
CA SER A 390 -18.01 -22.35 -3.41
C SER A 390 -19.43 -21.78 -3.21
N LYS A 391 -20.38 -22.65 -2.85
CA LYS A 391 -21.70 -22.20 -2.41
C LYS A 391 -21.57 -21.71 -0.96
N ARG A 392 -21.68 -20.39 -0.76
CA ARG A 392 -21.66 -19.74 0.56
C ARG A 392 -22.73 -18.65 0.58
N THR A 393 -23.49 -18.54 1.67
CA THR A 393 -24.41 -17.40 1.84
C THR A 393 -23.60 -16.10 1.98
N ARG A 394 -23.89 -15.10 1.14
CA ARG A 394 -23.19 -13.80 1.17
C ARG A 394 -24.00 -12.68 0.55
N ILE A 395 -23.63 -11.46 0.92
CA ILE A 395 -24.13 -10.21 0.33
C ILE A 395 -22.96 -9.55 -0.41
N SER A 396 -23.12 -9.36 -1.72
CA SER A 396 -22.13 -8.71 -2.60
C SER A 396 -22.75 -7.47 -3.25
N ILE A 397 -21.92 -6.62 -3.86
CA ILE A 397 -22.38 -5.46 -4.64
C ILE A 397 -21.99 -5.66 -6.09
N ASP A 398 -22.92 -5.36 -6.99
CA ASP A 398 -22.73 -5.29 -8.43
C ASP A 398 -22.92 -3.83 -8.88
N GLY A 399 -22.04 -3.34 -9.75
CA GLY A 399 -22.01 -1.94 -10.15
C GLY A 399 -20.58 -1.40 -10.35
N ARG A 400 -20.47 -0.10 -10.60
CA ARG A 400 -19.16 0.59 -10.69
C ARG A 400 -18.93 1.43 -9.44
N PRO A 401 -17.85 1.20 -8.69
CA PRO A 401 -17.54 2.05 -7.55
C PRO A 401 -17.13 3.45 -8.01
N ILE A 402 -17.47 4.47 -7.22
CA ILE A 402 -17.01 5.85 -7.37
C ILE A 402 -15.50 5.92 -7.08
N ALA A 403 -15.09 5.23 -6.03
CA ALA A 403 -13.74 5.26 -5.49
C ALA A 403 -13.45 3.99 -4.69
N VAL A 404 -12.18 3.62 -4.55
CA VAL A 404 -11.73 2.48 -3.73
C VAL A 404 -11.18 3.00 -2.42
N GLN A 405 -11.41 2.32 -1.29
CA GLN A 405 -10.90 2.76 0.00
C GLN A 405 -9.36 2.70 0.04
N SER A 406 -8.72 3.75 0.58
CA SER A 406 -7.27 3.81 0.69
C SER A 406 -6.76 2.91 1.82
N GLY A 407 -5.78 2.04 1.52
CA GLY A 407 -5.08 1.19 2.50
C GLY A 407 -5.92 0.08 3.16
N LYS A 408 -7.20 -0.07 2.79
CA LYS A 408 -8.11 -1.12 3.28
C LYS A 408 -8.98 -1.65 2.14
N ALA A 409 -9.49 -2.86 2.28
CA ALA A 409 -10.51 -3.38 1.37
C ALA A 409 -11.84 -2.64 1.58
N GLY A 410 -12.46 -2.19 0.48
CA GLY A 410 -13.72 -1.46 0.51
C GLY A 410 -13.86 -0.51 -0.68
N SER A 411 -15.07 -0.08 -0.99
CA SER A 411 -15.36 0.86 -2.08
C SER A 411 -16.49 1.80 -1.69
N LEU A 412 -16.46 3.00 -2.27
CA LEU A 412 -17.54 3.96 -2.22
C LEU A 412 -18.43 3.76 -3.44
N TRP A 413 -19.71 3.46 -3.21
CA TRP A 413 -20.66 3.11 -4.27
C TRP A 413 -21.65 4.24 -4.56
N PRO A 414 -22.09 4.37 -5.81
CA PRO A 414 -23.23 5.22 -6.15
C PRO A 414 -24.56 4.58 -5.72
N GLY A 415 -25.64 5.37 -5.68
CA GLY A 415 -26.98 4.87 -5.36
C GLY A 415 -27.56 3.89 -6.39
N ASP A 416 -27.10 3.94 -7.64
CA ASP A 416 -27.55 3.06 -8.73
C ASP A 416 -26.86 1.68 -8.75
N ALA A 417 -26.04 1.37 -7.74
CA ALA A 417 -25.49 0.03 -7.55
C ALA A 417 -26.56 -0.98 -7.08
N ASP A 418 -26.30 -2.26 -7.32
CA ASP A 418 -27.18 -3.36 -6.91
C ASP A 418 -26.54 -4.21 -5.81
N ILE A 419 -27.33 -4.60 -4.82
CA ILE A 419 -26.99 -5.61 -3.83
C ILE A 419 -27.38 -6.97 -4.39
N VAL A 420 -26.41 -7.89 -4.44
CA VAL A 420 -26.62 -9.27 -4.87
C VAL A 420 -26.51 -10.19 -3.66
N LEU A 421 -27.62 -10.86 -3.36
CA LEU A 421 -27.74 -11.83 -2.27
C LEU A 421 -27.61 -13.24 -2.85
N GLU A 422 -26.68 -14.01 -2.30
CA GLU A 422 -26.55 -15.44 -2.58
C GLU A 422 -26.90 -16.19 -1.29
N ALA A 423 -27.92 -17.05 -1.31
CA ALA A 423 -28.43 -17.71 -0.10
C ALA A 423 -28.31 -19.23 -0.21
N ALA A 424 -27.07 -19.71 -0.24
CA ALA A 424 -26.79 -21.14 -0.25
C ALA A 424 -27.49 -21.82 0.95
N LEU A 425 -28.35 -22.80 0.68
CA LEU A 425 -28.97 -23.68 1.69
C LEU A 425 -30.18 -23.10 2.44
N TYR A 426 -30.72 -21.93 2.05
CA TYR A 426 -32.04 -21.50 2.52
C TYR A 426 -33.14 -22.28 1.80
N THR A 427 -34.12 -22.79 2.56
CA THR A 427 -35.30 -23.47 1.99
C THR A 427 -36.32 -22.48 1.44
N ASP A 428 -36.31 -21.25 1.95
CA ASP A 428 -37.26 -20.21 1.59
C ASP A 428 -36.70 -19.31 0.48
N ARG A 429 -37.51 -19.07 -0.55
CA ARG A 429 -37.15 -18.18 -1.68
C ARG A 429 -37.26 -16.70 -1.33
N LEU A 430 -37.81 -16.35 -0.17
CA LEU A 430 -37.91 -14.97 0.29
C LEU A 430 -36.95 -14.74 1.44
N VAL A 431 -35.91 -13.93 1.23
CA VAL A 431 -34.98 -13.55 2.27
C VAL A 431 -35.31 -12.16 2.77
N THR A 432 -35.27 -11.97 4.09
CA THR A 432 -35.43 -10.64 4.71
C THR A 432 -34.08 -10.11 5.15
N LEU A 433 -33.78 -8.87 4.76
CA LEU A 433 -32.61 -8.11 5.18
C LEU A 433 -33.08 -6.97 6.09
N LYS A 434 -32.31 -6.70 7.13
CA LYS A 434 -32.38 -5.45 7.91
C LYS A 434 -31.31 -4.50 7.37
N ALA A 435 -31.72 -3.38 6.81
CA ALA A 435 -30.83 -2.32 6.39
C ALA A 435 -30.75 -1.25 7.49
N GLN A 436 -29.54 -0.85 7.88
CA GLN A 436 -29.31 0.10 8.96
C GLN A 436 -28.30 1.18 8.58
N CYS A 437 -28.58 2.43 8.97
CA CYS A 437 -27.68 3.57 8.84
C CYS A 437 -27.88 4.49 10.05
N GLY A 438 -26.88 4.57 10.93
CA GLY A 438 -27.01 5.24 12.23
C GLY A 438 -28.16 4.64 13.05
N GLU A 439 -29.10 5.48 13.48
CA GLU A 439 -30.29 5.05 14.24
C GLU A 439 -31.44 4.55 13.36
N LYS A 440 -31.37 4.76 12.04
CA LYS A 440 -32.42 4.34 11.10
C LYS A 440 -32.28 2.86 10.76
N SER A 441 -33.41 2.16 10.68
CA SER A 441 -33.45 0.73 10.33
C SER A 441 -34.73 0.39 9.58
N GLU A 442 -34.62 -0.39 8.51
CA GLU A 442 -35.75 -0.85 7.72
C GLU A 442 -35.62 -2.32 7.34
N LEU A 443 -36.76 -2.98 7.10
CA LEU A 443 -36.80 -4.35 6.60
C LEU A 443 -37.02 -4.36 5.08
N VAL A 444 -36.17 -5.11 4.39
CA VAL A 444 -36.17 -5.23 2.92
C VAL A 444 -36.27 -6.70 2.56
N HIS A 445 -37.21 -7.03 1.67
CA HIS A 445 -37.42 -8.40 1.23
C HIS A 445 -36.77 -8.59 -0.15
N CYS A 446 -36.07 -9.71 -0.32
CA CYS A 446 -35.38 -10.10 -1.54
C CYS A 446 -35.91 -11.47 -1.98
N GLU A 447 -36.44 -11.54 -3.20
CA GLU A 447 -36.86 -12.81 -3.79
C GLU A 447 -35.67 -13.46 -4.53
N LEU A 448 -35.44 -14.73 -4.23
CA LEU A 448 -34.39 -15.55 -4.83
C LEU A 448 -34.91 -16.25 -6.09
N ASP A 449 -34.05 -16.32 -7.11
CA ASP A 449 -34.29 -17.06 -8.33
C ASP A 449 -34.07 -18.57 -8.18
N GLU A 450 -34.10 -19.32 -9.29
CA GLU A 450 -33.89 -20.77 -9.31
C GLU A 450 -32.46 -21.20 -8.95
N ASN A 451 -31.51 -20.26 -8.93
CA ASN A 451 -30.12 -20.48 -8.56
C ASN A 451 -29.81 -20.01 -7.13
N ASP A 452 -30.84 -19.66 -6.33
CA ASP A 452 -30.75 -19.12 -4.97
C ASP A 452 -30.10 -17.72 -4.92
N ILE A 453 -30.30 -16.90 -5.97
CA ILE A 453 -29.74 -15.55 -6.11
C ILE A 453 -30.85 -14.51 -6.15
N GLY A 454 -30.71 -13.45 -5.37
CA GLY A 454 -31.61 -12.30 -5.38
C GLY A 454 -30.88 -10.98 -5.61
N ARG A 455 -31.57 -9.98 -6.16
CA ARG A 455 -31.03 -8.63 -6.41
C ARG A 455 -31.92 -7.55 -5.81
N LEU A 456 -31.31 -6.53 -5.23
CA LEU A 456 -31.98 -5.35 -4.68
C LEU A 456 -31.24 -4.08 -5.11
N SER A 457 -31.97 -3.05 -5.54
CA SER A 457 -31.34 -1.76 -5.81
C SER A 457 -30.93 -1.07 -4.52
N VAL A 458 -29.73 -0.47 -4.49
CA VAL A 458 -29.31 0.36 -3.35
C VAL A 458 -30.25 1.56 -3.19
N ASN A 459 -30.69 2.20 -4.28
CA ASN A 459 -31.66 3.29 -4.24
C ASN A 459 -32.98 2.92 -3.54
N ASP A 460 -33.54 1.74 -3.83
CA ASP A 460 -34.78 1.28 -3.17
C ASP A 460 -34.62 1.18 -1.63
N ILE A 461 -33.43 0.77 -1.17
CA ILE A 461 -33.12 0.70 0.25
C ILE A 461 -32.97 2.10 0.84
N LEU A 462 -32.30 3.01 0.12
CA LEU A 462 -32.12 4.40 0.54
C LEU A 462 -33.46 5.14 0.64
N GLU A 463 -34.38 4.94 -0.31
CA GLU A 463 -35.72 5.52 -0.27
C GLU A 463 -36.52 5.06 0.96
N LYS A 464 -36.48 3.76 1.27
CA LYS A 464 -37.13 3.20 2.47
C LYS A 464 -36.57 3.79 3.76
N LEU A 465 -35.26 4.01 3.82
CA LEU A 465 -34.60 4.67 4.96
C LEU A 465 -34.76 6.21 4.95
N HIS A 466 -35.38 6.78 3.91
CA HIS A 466 -35.46 8.23 3.68
C HIS A 466 -34.06 8.88 3.69
N LEU A 467 -33.14 8.31 2.90
CA LEU A 467 -31.74 8.72 2.75
C LEU A 467 -31.34 8.97 1.29
N ASP A 468 -32.23 8.72 0.34
CA ASP A 468 -32.06 8.90 -1.12
C ASP A 468 -31.67 10.34 -1.50
N GLN A 469 -32.13 11.32 -0.72
CA GLN A 469 -31.79 12.73 -0.94
C GLN A 469 -30.56 13.19 -0.16
N THR A 470 -29.84 12.32 0.54
CA THR A 470 -28.70 12.73 1.37
C THR A 470 -27.47 13.08 0.53
N GLY A 471 -26.97 14.31 0.66
CA GLY A 471 -25.75 14.76 -0.05
C GLY A 471 -24.46 14.09 0.43
N ASN A 472 -24.43 13.63 1.68
CA ASN A 472 -23.25 13.05 2.33
C ASN A 472 -23.07 11.58 1.98
N PRO A 473 -21.84 11.12 1.72
CA PRO A 473 -21.48 9.71 1.85
C PRO A 473 -21.85 9.16 3.22
N ILE A 474 -22.46 7.98 3.22
CA ILE A 474 -22.98 7.29 4.42
C ILE A 474 -22.49 5.85 4.47
N ARG A 475 -22.59 5.27 5.67
CA ARG A 475 -22.36 3.85 5.91
C ARG A 475 -23.69 3.12 6.06
N LEU A 476 -23.87 2.07 5.28
CA LEU A 476 -25.04 1.19 5.34
C LEU A 476 -24.59 -0.21 5.79
N VAL A 477 -25.29 -0.77 6.78
CA VAL A 477 -25.08 -2.15 7.25
C VAL A 477 -26.30 -2.98 6.89
N LEU A 478 -26.07 -4.06 6.14
CA LEU A 478 -27.09 -5.01 5.73
C LEU A 478 -26.93 -6.28 6.56
N THR A 479 -27.97 -6.66 7.30
CA THR A 479 -27.99 -7.88 8.12
C THR A 479 -29.06 -8.82 7.61
N MET A 480 -28.69 -10.05 7.25
CA MET A 480 -29.67 -11.06 6.89
C MET A 480 -30.44 -11.55 8.13
N LEU A 481 -31.75 -11.69 8.01
CA LEU A 481 -32.63 -12.18 9.06
C LEU A 481 -33.11 -13.60 8.73
N ARG A 482 -33.27 -14.42 9.77
CA ARG A 482 -33.92 -15.73 9.69
C ARG A 482 -35.30 -15.65 10.34
N ASP A 483 -36.31 -16.22 9.70
CA ASP A 483 -37.61 -16.45 10.32
C ASP A 483 -37.55 -17.69 11.23
N ALA A 484 -37.90 -17.52 12.50
CA ALA A 484 -38.08 -18.60 13.44
C ALA A 484 -39.45 -18.46 14.11
N ASP A 485 -40.41 -19.28 13.68
CA ASP A 485 -41.77 -19.33 14.21
C ASP A 485 -42.49 -17.96 14.16
N GLY A 486 -42.28 -17.18 13.10
CA GLY A 486 -42.90 -15.86 12.87
C GLY A 486 -42.16 -14.69 13.53
N GLN A 487 -40.98 -14.94 14.11
CA GLN A 487 -40.08 -13.90 14.62
C GLN A 487 -38.82 -13.82 13.75
N PHE A 488 -38.49 -12.61 13.30
CA PHE A 488 -37.23 -12.35 12.63
C PHE A 488 -36.07 -12.25 13.62
N ILE A 489 -35.06 -13.10 13.42
CA ILE A 489 -33.85 -13.16 14.23
C ILE A 489 -32.67 -12.73 13.37
N GLU A 490 -31.87 -11.77 13.85
CA GLU A 490 -30.64 -11.36 13.17
C GLU A 490 -29.65 -12.52 13.08
N THR A 491 -29.14 -12.73 11.87
CA THR A 491 -28.02 -13.66 11.65
C THR A 491 -26.69 -12.89 11.78
N ARG A 492 -25.59 -13.65 11.75
CA ARG A 492 -24.25 -13.05 11.64
C ARG A 492 -23.92 -12.60 10.23
N ILE A 493 -24.71 -12.95 9.23
CA ILE A 493 -24.41 -12.63 7.83
C ILE A 493 -24.69 -11.14 7.63
N ARG A 494 -23.63 -10.36 7.70
CA ARG A 494 -23.64 -8.89 7.66
C ARG A 494 -22.69 -8.36 6.61
N ARG A 495 -23.08 -7.26 5.99
CA ARG A 495 -22.26 -6.55 5.01
C ARG A 495 -22.31 -5.05 5.25
N GLU A 496 -21.14 -4.46 5.42
CA GLU A 496 -20.95 -3.02 5.48
C GLU A 496 -20.65 -2.49 4.07
N ILE A 497 -21.31 -1.39 3.70
CA ILE A 497 -21.08 -0.72 2.42
C ILE A 497 -21.05 0.79 2.64
N PHE A 498 -20.23 1.50 1.86
CA PHE A 498 -20.21 2.96 1.83
C PHE A 498 -20.90 3.44 0.56
N VAL A 499 -21.87 4.34 0.70
CA VAL A 499 -22.69 4.81 -0.43
C VAL A 499 -22.68 6.32 -0.46
N TRP A 500 -22.58 6.91 -1.64
CA TRP A 500 -22.84 8.33 -1.88
C TRP A 500 -24.19 8.46 -2.61
N PRO A 501 -25.30 8.70 -1.88
CA PRO A 501 -26.66 8.54 -2.42
C PRO A 501 -26.95 9.39 -3.66
N THR A 502 -26.60 10.68 -3.60
CA THR A 502 -26.94 11.65 -4.67
C THR A 502 -25.87 11.79 -5.75
N TYR A 503 -24.81 10.97 -5.73
CA TYR A 503 -23.76 11.03 -6.75
C TYR A 503 -24.28 10.50 -8.10
N THR A 504 -24.00 11.25 -9.16
CA THR A 504 -24.46 10.91 -10.53
C THR A 504 -23.32 10.81 -11.54
N GLY A 505 -22.10 11.24 -11.20
CA GLY A 505 -20.95 11.17 -12.09
C GLY A 505 -19.93 12.29 -11.86
N LEU A 506 -19.01 12.42 -12.80
CA LEU A 506 -18.05 13.51 -12.90
C LEU A 506 -18.32 14.30 -14.20
N ASP A 507 -18.37 15.62 -14.11
CA ASP A 507 -18.34 16.54 -15.27
C ASP A 507 -16.99 17.25 -15.29
N GLY A 508 -16.12 16.83 -16.21
CA GLY A 508 -14.71 17.17 -16.17
C GLY A 508 -14.10 16.73 -14.83
N VAL A 509 -13.72 17.70 -14.00
CA VAL A 509 -13.15 17.50 -12.66
C VAL A 509 -14.16 17.66 -11.52
N THR A 510 -15.40 18.05 -11.81
CA THR A 510 -16.41 18.38 -10.80
C THR A 510 -17.28 17.18 -10.49
N PHE A 511 -17.41 16.84 -9.21
CA PHE A 511 -18.31 15.77 -8.77
C PHE A 511 -19.77 16.23 -8.89
N LEU A 512 -20.57 15.51 -9.67
CA LEU A 512 -21.99 15.80 -9.83
C LEU A 512 -22.80 15.14 -8.72
N SER A 513 -23.38 15.96 -7.86
CA SER A 513 -24.29 15.53 -6.80
C SER A 513 -25.41 16.56 -6.64
N ALA A 514 -26.63 16.11 -6.35
CA ALA A 514 -27.76 17.00 -6.11
C ALA A 514 -27.50 17.98 -4.94
N MET A 515 -26.73 17.53 -3.94
CA MET A 515 -26.23 18.36 -2.86
C MET A 515 -24.74 18.09 -2.59
N PRO A 516 -23.90 19.12 -2.42
CA PRO A 516 -22.51 18.93 -2.01
C PRO A 516 -22.41 18.29 -0.62
N PRO A 517 -21.46 17.37 -0.39
CA PRO A 517 -21.35 16.63 0.87
C PRO A 517 -20.73 17.50 1.97
N SER A 518 -21.49 17.83 3.01
CA SER A 518 -21.03 18.60 4.16
C SER A 518 -19.99 17.88 5.03
N ASN A 519 -19.90 16.55 4.94
CA ASN A 519 -18.97 15.73 5.72
C ASN A 519 -17.60 15.52 5.04
N PHE A 520 -17.28 16.29 4.01
CA PHE A 520 -15.95 16.30 3.41
C PHE A 520 -14.89 16.83 4.40
N VAL A 521 -13.78 16.10 4.52
CA VAL A 521 -12.66 16.46 5.39
C VAL A 521 -11.49 16.89 4.50
N SER A 522 -11.35 18.20 4.29
CA SER A 522 -10.26 18.78 3.50
C SER A 522 -8.88 18.38 4.02
N ALA A 523 -8.75 18.22 5.34
CA ALA A 523 -7.54 17.66 5.91
C ALA A 523 -7.27 16.26 5.31
N SER A 524 -8.14 15.28 5.47
CA SER A 524 -7.84 13.92 5.03
C SER A 524 -7.90 13.69 3.50
N SER A 525 -7.86 14.75 2.70
CA SER A 525 -7.93 14.73 1.23
C SER A 525 -6.64 15.27 0.58
N LYS A 526 -6.35 14.82 -0.65
CA LYS A 526 -5.26 15.29 -1.53
C LYS A 526 -5.80 15.49 -2.94
N HIS A 527 -5.55 16.65 -3.53
CA HIS A 527 -6.04 17.06 -4.85
C HIS A 527 -7.58 17.16 -4.99
N VAL A 528 -8.28 17.42 -3.88
CA VAL A 528 -9.75 17.63 -3.86
C VAL A 528 -10.05 18.88 -3.05
N SER A 529 -10.93 19.74 -3.58
CA SER A 529 -11.35 20.98 -2.93
C SER A 529 -12.78 21.37 -3.33
N TYR A 530 -13.33 22.42 -2.73
CA TYR A 530 -14.59 23.01 -3.18
C TYR A 530 -14.32 24.05 -4.27
N ASP A 531 -15.16 24.07 -5.31
CA ASP A 531 -15.19 25.15 -6.29
C ASP A 531 -15.96 26.39 -5.76
N GLU A 532 -15.99 27.46 -6.56
CA GLU A 532 -16.70 28.70 -6.22
C GLU A 532 -18.22 28.52 -6.05
N SER A 533 -18.79 27.45 -6.64
CA SER A 533 -20.21 27.11 -6.52
C SER A 533 -20.49 26.17 -5.33
N GLY A 534 -19.46 25.82 -4.55
CA GLY A 534 -19.57 24.93 -3.39
C GLY A 534 -19.62 23.44 -3.74
N ASN A 535 -19.35 23.04 -4.98
CA ASN A 535 -19.26 21.64 -5.38
C ASN A 535 -17.87 21.10 -5.09
N LEU A 536 -17.77 19.81 -4.77
CA LEU A 536 -16.45 19.16 -4.74
C LEU A 536 -15.90 19.06 -6.16
N CYS A 537 -14.62 19.38 -6.32
CA CYS A 537 -13.88 19.21 -7.55
C CYS A 537 -12.47 18.68 -7.29
N LEU A 538 -11.99 17.89 -8.24
CA LEU A 538 -10.58 17.53 -8.35
C LEU A 538 -9.77 18.78 -8.74
N ASP A 539 -8.51 18.85 -8.30
CA ASP A 539 -7.60 19.95 -8.64
C ASP A 539 -7.43 20.07 -10.17
N ARG A 540 -7.85 21.22 -10.71
CA ARG A 540 -7.82 21.54 -12.13
C ARG A 540 -6.42 21.61 -12.72
N ARG A 541 -5.39 21.79 -11.88
CA ARG A 541 -3.99 21.81 -12.34
C ARG A 541 -3.55 20.45 -12.90
N GLY A 542 -4.24 19.37 -12.53
CA GLY A 542 -3.88 18.01 -12.93
C GLY A 542 -2.49 17.61 -12.42
N GLY A 543 -1.82 16.71 -13.15
CA GLY A 543 -0.48 16.23 -12.78
C GLY A 543 -0.46 15.08 -11.78
N TYR A 544 -1.59 14.39 -11.61
CA TYR A 544 -1.71 13.18 -10.78
C TYR A 544 -2.68 12.21 -11.45
N ASP A 545 -2.61 10.93 -11.07
CA ASP A 545 -3.45 9.87 -11.63
C ASP A 545 -4.59 9.44 -10.71
N LYS A 546 -4.43 9.64 -9.39
CA LYS A 546 -5.48 9.45 -8.37
C LYS A 546 -5.50 10.61 -7.38
N ALA A 547 -6.70 11.02 -6.98
CA ALA A 547 -6.93 11.93 -5.88
C ALA A 547 -7.37 11.15 -4.63
N LEU A 548 -7.06 11.68 -3.45
CA LEU A 548 -7.52 11.13 -2.18
C LEU A 548 -8.67 12.01 -1.67
N VAL A 549 -9.86 11.44 -1.47
CA VAL A 549 -11.01 12.14 -0.90
C VAL A 549 -11.32 11.57 0.48
N GLY A 550 -11.37 12.44 1.49
CA GLY A 550 -11.69 12.10 2.87
C GLY A 550 -13.11 12.54 3.26
N PHE A 551 -13.87 11.64 3.86
CA PHE A 551 -15.19 11.94 4.45
C PHE A 551 -15.23 11.53 5.92
N GLU A 552 -15.92 12.30 6.74
CA GLU A 552 -16.27 11.92 8.10
C GLU A 552 -17.55 11.09 8.07
N ILE A 553 -17.44 9.81 8.40
CA ILE A 553 -18.54 8.85 8.41
C ILE A 553 -18.51 8.15 9.76
N ASP A 554 -19.62 8.19 10.50
CA ASP A 554 -19.73 7.67 11.88
C ASP A 554 -18.65 8.21 12.84
N SER A 555 -18.28 9.49 12.73
CA SER A 555 -17.20 10.14 13.50
C SER A 555 -15.79 9.61 13.22
N GLU A 556 -15.62 8.78 12.18
CA GLU A 556 -14.32 8.34 11.69
C GLU A 556 -14.04 8.95 10.33
N THR A 557 -12.80 9.39 10.10
CA THR A 557 -12.41 9.83 8.76
C THR A 557 -12.08 8.63 7.88
N ARG A 558 -12.85 8.46 6.81
CA ARG A 558 -12.64 7.43 5.78
C ARG A 558 -12.09 8.07 4.51
N GLN A 559 -11.02 7.49 3.97
CA GLN A 559 -10.33 7.99 2.79
C GLN A 559 -10.54 7.06 1.59
N PHE A 560 -10.83 7.63 0.43
CA PHE A 560 -11.06 6.92 -0.82
C PHE A 560 -10.19 7.50 -1.94
N LEU A 561 -9.69 6.62 -2.81
CA LEU A 561 -8.93 6.96 -4.00
C LEU A 561 -9.87 7.08 -5.19
N VAL A 562 -9.98 8.29 -5.73
CA VAL A 562 -10.74 8.62 -6.94
C VAL A 562 -9.76 8.72 -8.08
N ASP A 563 -10.03 8.06 -9.21
CA ASP A 563 -9.15 8.17 -10.35
C ASP A 563 -9.30 9.52 -11.09
N TRP A 564 -8.22 10.01 -11.71
CA TRP A 564 -8.27 11.17 -12.58
C TRP A 564 -9.18 10.93 -13.80
N PRO A 565 -10.08 11.88 -14.14
CA PRO A 565 -11.10 11.70 -15.17
C PRO A 565 -10.58 11.89 -16.60
N GLU A 566 -9.41 12.50 -16.80
CA GLU A 566 -8.82 12.69 -18.13
C GLU A 566 -7.66 11.69 -18.42
N ILE A 567 -7.02 11.87 -19.58
CA ILE A 567 -5.83 11.11 -19.96
C ILE A 567 -4.69 11.51 -19.02
N SER A 568 -4.04 10.53 -18.41
CA SER A 568 -2.81 10.75 -17.65
C SER A 568 -1.75 9.73 -18.02
N ILE A 569 -0.49 10.12 -17.84
CA ILE A 569 0.65 9.23 -17.99
C ILE A 569 1.55 9.33 -16.77
N VAL A 570 2.04 8.20 -16.30
CA VAL A 570 2.89 8.09 -15.11
C VAL A 570 4.07 7.21 -15.46
N LEU A 571 5.28 7.70 -15.24
CA LEU A 571 6.49 6.89 -15.24
C LEU A 571 6.59 6.18 -13.89
N GLU A 572 6.49 4.87 -13.92
CA GLU A 572 6.62 4.02 -12.75
C GLU A 572 7.96 3.31 -12.78
N LYS A 573 8.83 3.68 -11.84
CA LYS A 573 10.19 3.19 -11.74
C LYS A 573 10.24 1.86 -10.98
N THR A 574 11.33 1.13 -11.16
CA THR A 574 11.55 -0.18 -10.51
C THR A 574 11.68 -0.11 -8.99
N ASN A 575 11.96 1.08 -8.46
CA ASN A 575 11.97 1.44 -7.03
C ASN A 575 10.58 1.94 -6.55
N GLY A 576 9.51 1.71 -7.32
CA GLY A 576 8.11 1.94 -6.90
C GLY A 576 7.69 3.40 -6.96
N THR A 577 8.64 4.31 -7.24
CA THR A 577 8.38 5.71 -7.49
C THR A 577 7.47 5.86 -8.70
N ARG A 578 6.41 6.64 -8.53
CA ARG A 578 5.46 7.02 -9.58
C ARG A 578 5.62 8.51 -9.85
N GLU A 579 6.05 8.84 -11.05
CA GLU A 579 6.32 10.20 -11.51
C GLU A 579 5.29 10.57 -12.58
N PRO A 580 4.30 11.43 -12.27
CA PRO A 580 3.35 11.91 -13.25
C PRO A 580 4.08 12.69 -14.36
N LEU A 581 3.75 12.40 -15.62
CA LEU A 581 4.35 13.06 -16.78
C LEU A 581 3.32 13.95 -17.49
N ILE A 582 3.81 15.07 -18.03
CA ILE A 582 3.03 15.94 -18.91
C ILE A 582 2.89 15.25 -20.28
N LEU A 583 1.70 15.37 -20.90
CA LEU A 583 1.48 14.85 -22.25
C LEU A 583 2.46 15.48 -23.25
N GLY A 584 3.08 14.62 -24.05
CA GLY A 584 4.12 14.99 -25.02
C GLY A 584 5.55 14.98 -24.47
N SER A 585 5.73 14.74 -23.16
CA SER A 585 7.05 14.67 -22.53
C SER A 585 8.00 13.68 -23.20
N ALA A 586 9.28 14.04 -23.17
CA ALA A 586 10.37 13.16 -23.59
C ALA A 586 10.71 12.17 -22.45
N ILE A 587 10.61 10.88 -22.75
CA ILE A 587 11.06 9.79 -21.88
C ILE A 587 12.44 9.37 -22.35
N ILE A 588 13.43 9.61 -21.50
CA ILE A 588 14.81 9.22 -21.69
C ILE A 588 14.97 7.78 -21.19
N LEU A 589 15.45 6.90 -22.06
CA LEU A 589 15.69 5.49 -21.71
C LEU A 589 17.16 5.27 -21.32
N GLY A 590 17.48 5.45 -20.05
CA GLY A 590 18.75 4.98 -19.48
C GLY A 590 18.79 3.46 -19.31
N LEU A 591 19.98 2.90 -19.09
CA LEU A 591 20.16 1.45 -18.80
C LEU A 591 19.39 1.02 -17.54
N ASP A 592 19.29 1.90 -16.55
CA ASP A 592 18.61 1.63 -15.27
C ASP A 592 17.07 1.73 -15.38
N ASP A 593 16.54 2.39 -16.42
CA ASP A 593 15.10 2.59 -16.63
C ASP A 593 14.43 1.47 -17.43
N TRP A 594 15.20 0.50 -17.95
CA TRP A 594 14.67 -0.53 -18.85
C TRP A 594 13.56 -1.38 -18.24
N ASN A 595 13.60 -1.55 -16.92
CA ASN A 595 12.63 -2.34 -16.17
C ASN A 595 11.48 -1.48 -15.61
N SER A 596 11.51 -0.16 -15.82
CA SER A 596 10.42 0.76 -15.50
C SER A 596 9.29 0.64 -16.53
N SER A 597 8.12 1.18 -16.20
CA SER A 597 6.94 1.18 -17.07
C SER A 597 6.34 2.57 -17.20
N LEU A 598 5.89 2.92 -18.40
CA LEU A 598 5.01 4.06 -18.61
C LEU A 598 3.56 3.59 -18.48
N VAL A 599 2.86 4.01 -17.44
CA VAL A 599 1.44 3.72 -17.22
C VAL A 599 0.63 4.81 -17.90
N VAL A 600 -0.23 4.41 -18.83
CA VAL A 600 -1.18 5.28 -19.53
C VAL A 600 -2.56 5.01 -18.98
N ARG A 601 -3.30 6.06 -18.61
CA ARG A 601 -4.72 5.98 -18.26
C ARG A 601 -5.56 6.67 -19.32
N SER A 602 -6.69 6.07 -19.68
CA SER A 602 -7.67 6.65 -20.58
C SER A 602 -9.09 6.44 -20.03
N PRO A 603 -9.90 7.51 -19.92
CA PRO A 603 -11.32 7.38 -19.60
C PRO A 603 -12.10 6.72 -20.75
N ASP A 604 -11.64 6.85 -22.00
CA ASP A 604 -12.23 6.16 -23.13
C ASP A 604 -11.70 4.72 -23.22
N ARG A 605 -12.58 3.79 -22.88
CA ARG A 605 -12.34 2.34 -22.92
C ARG A 605 -12.22 1.76 -24.33
N ARG A 606 -12.60 2.53 -25.37
CA ARG A 606 -12.52 2.13 -26.78
C ARG A 606 -11.31 2.72 -27.50
N ALA A 607 -10.55 3.58 -26.84
CA ALA A 607 -9.37 4.21 -27.43
C ALA A 607 -8.37 3.16 -27.91
N THR A 608 -7.64 3.50 -28.97
CA THR A 608 -6.54 2.70 -29.51
C THR A 608 -5.22 3.33 -29.06
N LEU A 609 -4.28 2.50 -28.60
CA LEU A 609 -2.95 2.95 -28.17
C LEU A 609 -1.93 2.56 -29.23
N THR A 610 -1.24 3.54 -29.81
CA THR A 610 -0.11 3.28 -30.71
C THR A 610 1.19 3.40 -29.92
N ILE A 611 1.93 2.31 -29.82
CA ILE A 611 3.21 2.24 -29.13
C ILE A 611 4.26 1.92 -30.18
N ALA A 612 5.21 2.83 -30.42
CA ALA A 612 6.35 2.54 -31.30
C ALA A 612 5.90 2.03 -32.70
N GLY A 613 4.86 2.65 -33.26
CA GLY A 613 4.29 2.29 -34.55
C GLY A 613 3.39 1.03 -34.55
N ARG A 614 3.24 0.33 -33.42
CA ARG A 614 2.30 -0.79 -33.26
C ARG A 614 1.00 -0.31 -32.66
N SER A 615 -0.12 -0.64 -33.30
CA SER A 615 -1.46 -0.33 -32.80
C SER A 615 -1.96 -1.43 -31.87
N LEU A 616 -2.47 -1.05 -30.71
CA LEU A 616 -3.19 -1.90 -29.77
C LEU A 616 -4.64 -1.43 -29.71
N ASP A 617 -5.56 -2.30 -30.12
CA ASP A 617 -6.99 -1.98 -30.14
C ASP A 617 -7.61 -2.20 -28.76
N ARG A 618 -8.31 -1.16 -28.27
CA ARG A 618 -9.07 -1.16 -27.00
C ARG A 618 -8.28 -1.68 -25.78
N PRO A 619 -7.05 -1.22 -25.51
CA PRO A 619 -6.27 -1.69 -24.37
C PRO A 619 -6.90 -1.31 -23.02
N PHE A 620 -7.82 -0.32 -23.00
CA PHE A 620 -8.46 0.19 -21.80
C PHE A 620 -9.84 -0.42 -21.51
N ALA A 621 -10.29 -1.42 -22.29
CA ALA A 621 -11.65 -1.97 -22.24
C ALA A 621 -12.06 -2.44 -20.83
N ASN A 622 -11.15 -3.07 -20.10
CA ASN A 622 -11.45 -3.71 -18.83
C ASN A 622 -11.11 -2.81 -17.62
N THR A 623 -10.05 -1.99 -17.69
CA THR A 623 -9.39 -1.43 -16.50
C THR A 623 -9.19 0.09 -16.54
N GLY A 624 -9.32 0.73 -17.71
CA GLY A 624 -9.05 2.16 -17.89
C GLY A 624 -7.56 2.54 -17.89
N SER A 625 -6.63 1.60 -17.70
CA SER A 625 -5.18 1.82 -17.67
C SER A 625 -4.40 0.74 -18.43
N TRP A 626 -3.22 1.11 -18.95
CA TRP A 626 -2.31 0.22 -19.67
C TRP A 626 -0.85 0.54 -19.34
N ALA A 627 -0.05 -0.46 -18.99
CA ALA A 627 1.37 -0.30 -18.69
C ALA A 627 2.23 -0.66 -19.91
N ILE A 628 3.17 0.24 -20.26
CA ILE A 628 4.10 0.11 -21.37
C ILE A 628 5.50 -0.14 -20.80
N PRO A 629 6.02 -1.38 -20.83
CA PRO A 629 7.38 -1.68 -20.41
C PRO A 629 8.42 -0.90 -21.22
N LEU A 630 9.28 -0.11 -20.56
CA LEU A 630 10.20 0.78 -21.28
C LEU A 630 11.24 0.02 -22.11
N ARG A 631 11.67 -1.18 -21.68
CA ARG A 631 12.51 -2.10 -22.47
C ARG A 631 12.01 -2.38 -23.89
N GLN A 632 10.69 -2.38 -24.12
CA GLN A 632 10.14 -2.68 -25.45
C GLN A 632 10.34 -1.52 -26.43
N LEU A 633 10.62 -0.32 -25.91
CA LEU A 633 10.76 0.91 -26.66
C LEU A 633 12.19 1.14 -27.16
N HIS A 634 13.18 0.43 -26.61
CA HIS A 634 14.60 0.63 -26.90
C HIS A 634 15.00 0.38 -28.37
N LYS A 635 14.25 -0.47 -29.09
CA LYS A 635 14.52 -0.84 -30.50
C LYS A 635 13.44 -0.37 -31.48
N ALA A 636 12.56 0.52 -31.04
CA ALA A 636 11.46 1.01 -31.85
C ALA A 636 11.92 1.99 -32.95
N HIS A 637 11.42 1.79 -34.18
CA HIS A 637 11.64 2.72 -35.29
C HIS A 637 10.85 4.02 -35.14
N ASP A 638 9.62 3.93 -34.64
CA ASP A 638 8.80 5.08 -34.25
C ASP A 638 9.04 5.39 -32.77
N ASN A 639 9.33 6.65 -32.46
CA ASN A 639 9.64 7.09 -31.12
C ASN A 639 8.48 7.80 -30.43
N GLN A 640 7.27 7.70 -30.96
CA GLN A 640 6.11 8.38 -30.41
C GLN A 640 5.10 7.37 -29.87
N ILE A 641 4.43 7.77 -28.79
CA ILE A 641 3.33 7.03 -28.19
C ILE A 641 2.08 7.88 -28.34
N TYR A 642 1.05 7.33 -28.97
CA TYR A 642 -0.19 8.03 -29.25
C TYR A 642 -1.39 7.34 -28.64
N LEU A 643 -2.34 8.12 -28.15
CA LEU A 643 -3.69 7.69 -27.91
C LEU A 643 -4.58 8.17 -29.06
N VAL A 644 -5.37 7.29 -29.63
CA VAL A 644 -6.37 7.61 -30.65
C VAL A 644 -7.76 7.34 -30.08
N ASN A 645 -8.55 8.40 -29.93
CA ASN A 645 -9.94 8.33 -29.49
C ASN A 645 -10.83 8.88 -30.62
N GLY A 646 -11.51 7.97 -31.34
CA GLY A 646 -12.23 8.32 -32.57
C GLY A 646 -11.31 8.95 -33.61
N ALA A 647 -11.52 10.22 -33.93
CA ALA A 647 -10.68 10.99 -34.85
C ALA A 647 -9.55 11.78 -34.16
N ALA A 648 -9.59 11.93 -32.83
CA ALA A 648 -8.61 12.68 -32.08
C ALA A 648 -7.35 11.83 -31.83
N ARG A 649 -6.18 12.40 -32.13
CA ARG A 649 -4.86 11.77 -31.90
C ARG A 649 -4.05 12.60 -30.92
N THR A 650 -3.87 12.09 -29.71
CA THR A 650 -3.14 12.74 -28.62
C THR A 650 -1.74 12.15 -28.52
N LEU A 651 -0.70 12.99 -28.59
CA LEU A 651 0.67 12.57 -28.32
C LEU A 651 0.84 12.41 -26.80
N LEU A 652 1.10 11.19 -26.35
CA LEU A 652 1.31 10.89 -24.94
C LEU A 652 2.74 11.16 -24.52
N ALA A 653 3.72 10.60 -25.24
CA ALA A 653 5.13 10.76 -24.92
C ALA A 653 6.01 10.56 -26.16
N ARG A 654 7.24 11.07 -26.08
CA ARG A 654 8.31 10.84 -27.07
C ARG A 654 9.43 10.04 -26.41
N ILE A 655 9.92 9.00 -27.07
CA ILE A 655 11.02 8.18 -26.60
C ILE A 655 12.32 8.78 -27.13
N GLU A 656 13.12 9.34 -26.24
CA GLU A 656 14.46 9.80 -26.58
C GLU A 656 15.46 8.65 -26.37
N THR A 657 16.11 8.25 -27.47
CA THR A 657 17.27 7.37 -27.39
C THR A 657 18.45 8.18 -26.90
N VAL A 658 19.23 7.56 -26.02
CA VAL A 658 20.44 8.17 -25.49
C VAL A 658 21.64 7.34 -25.86
N ALA A 659 22.75 8.01 -26.17
CA ALA A 659 24.00 7.36 -26.49
C ALA A 659 25.12 7.93 -25.62
N ALA A 660 25.92 7.02 -25.04
CA ALA A 660 27.15 7.39 -24.38
C ALA A 660 28.23 7.71 -25.41
N PRO A 661 28.86 8.90 -25.35
CA PRO A 661 29.97 9.21 -26.23
C PRO A 661 31.16 8.29 -25.92
N LYS A 662 31.86 7.85 -26.97
CA LYS A 662 33.15 7.14 -26.86
C LYS A 662 34.25 8.06 -26.33
N GLU A 663 34.13 9.35 -26.59
CA GLU A 663 35.05 10.40 -26.12
C GLU A 663 34.25 11.68 -25.91
N LEU A 664 34.40 12.29 -24.73
CA LEU A 664 33.86 13.61 -24.40
C LEU A 664 34.97 14.43 -23.74
N VAL A 665 35.29 15.58 -24.32
CA VAL A 665 36.21 16.55 -23.71
C VAL A 665 35.56 17.91 -23.73
N VAL A 666 35.35 18.49 -22.55
CA VAL A 666 34.76 19.80 -22.38
C VAL A 666 35.80 20.75 -21.78
N ASN A 667 35.95 21.93 -22.38
CA ASN A 667 36.86 22.97 -21.92
C ASN A 667 36.14 24.31 -21.88
N TYR A 668 36.03 24.89 -20.69
CA TYR A 668 35.52 26.24 -20.50
C TYR A 668 36.67 27.25 -20.60
N ARG A 669 36.47 28.30 -21.41
CA ARG A 669 37.43 29.39 -21.64
C ARG A 669 36.73 30.74 -21.44
N ALA A 670 37.50 31.82 -21.43
CA ALA A 670 36.93 33.17 -21.23
C ALA A 670 35.99 33.60 -22.37
N ASP A 671 36.25 33.11 -23.59
CA ASP A 671 35.52 33.41 -24.82
C ASP A 671 34.36 32.45 -25.10
N GLY A 672 34.14 31.43 -24.26
CA GLY A 672 33.06 30.46 -24.44
C GLY A 672 33.38 29.06 -23.91
N VAL A 673 32.63 28.07 -24.35
CA VAL A 673 32.87 26.65 -24.04
C VAL A 673 33.05 25.86 -25.32
N THR A 674 34.03 24.96 -25.30
CA THR A 674 34.28 24.01 -26.40
C THR A 674 34.03 22.59 -25.91
N ALA A 675 33.21 21.84 -26.63
CA ALA A 675 33.01 20.41 -26.39
C ALA A 675 33.43 19.62 -27.64
N ARG A 676 34.28 18.61 -27.44
CA ARG A 676 34.70 17.69 -28.49
C ARG A 676 34.13 16.31 -28.18
N ILE A 677 33.39 15.76 -29.13
CA ILE A 677 32.54 14.59 -28.94
C ILE A 677 32.83 13.56 -30.02
N ARG A 678 32.96 12.29 -29.62
CA ARG A 678 32.95 11.14 -30.51
C ARG A 678 31.81 10.21 -30.12
N ALA A 679 30.87 9.98 -31.03
CA ALA A 679 29.73 9.10 -30.80
C ALA A 679 30.07 7.62 -31.06
N PRO A 680 29.24 6.67 -30.60
CA PRO A 680 29.41 5.26 -30.94
C PRO A 680 29.08 4.94 -32.41
N PHE A 681 28.36 5.84 -33.08
CA PHE A 681 27.94 5.82 -34.49
C PHE A 681 28.55 7.02 -35.25
N SER A 682 28.31 7.09 -36.57
CA SER A 682 28.85 8.17 -37.40
C SER A 682 27.97 9.39 -37.42
N ILE A 683 28.53 10.58 -37.17
CA ILE A 683 27.70 11.75 -36.87
C ILE A 683 27.23 12.42 -38.17
N GLY A 684 25.94 12.32 -38.47
CA GLY A 684 25.27 12.99 -39.60
C GLY A 684 24.79 14.41 -39.28
N GLY A 685 24.61 14.76 -38.00
CA GLY A 685 24.23 16.11 -37.59
C GLY A 685 24.28 16.34 -36.07
N VAL A 686 24.15 17.59 -35.66
CA VAL A 686 24.11 18.07 -34.27
C VAL A 686 22.91 19.00 -34.07
N LEU A 687 22.16 18.78 -32.99
CA LEU A 687 21.11 19.67 -32.50
C LEU A 687 21.50 20.16 -31.10
N ILE A 688 21.47 21.48 -30.92
CA ILE A 688 21.75 22.12 -29.63
C ILE A 688 20.50 22.88 -29.20
N ALA A 689 20.02 22.60 -27.98
CA ALA A 689 18.90 23.30 -27.37
C ALA A 689 19.39 24.06 -26.14
N ALA A 690 19.09 25.35 -26.06
CA ALA A 690 19.52 26.24 -24.99
C ALA A 690 18.29 26.76 -24.23
N GLU A 691 18.24 26.53 -22.92
CA GLU A 691 17.24 27.11 -22.01
C GLU A 691 17.89 28.18 -21.15
N ASP A 692 17.26 29.34 -20.98
CA ASP A 692 17.73 30.39 -20.07
C ASP A 692 17.01 30.41 -18.71
N GLU A 693 17.49 31.28 -17.80
CA GLU A 693 16.91 31.46 -16.46
C GLU A 693 15.43 31.87 -16.46
N GLY A 694 14.93 32.42 -17.58
CA GLY A 694 13.52 32.80 -17.80
C GLY A 694 12.66 31.67 -18.39
N GLY A 695 13.27 30.57 -18.85
CA GLY A 695 12.61 29.42 -19.45
C GLY A 695 12.41 29.53 -20.96
N GLN A 696 13.04 30.52 -21.60
CA GLN A 696 13.03 30.62 -23.05
C GLN A 696 13.96 29.56 -23.63
N VAL A 697 13.46 28.80 -24.62
CA VAL A 697 14.23 27.77 -25.31
C VAL A 697 14.58 28.21 -26.73
N VAL A 698 15.86 28.10 -27.09
CA VAL A 698 16.37 28.36 -28.45
C VAL A 698 17.06 27.10 -28.97
N THR A 699 16.77 26.71 -30.21
CA THR A 699 17.38 25.52 -30.84
C THR A 699 18.26 25.90 -32.03
N SER A 700 19.29 25.10 -32.30
CA SER A 700 20.21 25.28 -33.42
C SER A 700 20.63 23.94 -33.99
N GLU A 701 20.46 23.79 -35.30
CA GLU A 701 20.74 22.55 -36.02
C GLU A 701 21.92 22.72 -36.98
N PHE A 702 22.80 21.72 -37.01
CA PHE A 702 23.92 21.60 -37.93
C PHE A 702 23.88 20.23 -38.59
N SER A 703 23.65 20.18 -39.89
CA SER A 703 23.73 18.93 -40.67
C SER A 703 25.10 18.77 -41.34
N PHE A 704 25.65 17.56 -41.28
CA PHE A 704 26.91 17.15 -41.91
C PHE A 704 26.71 16.08 -42.99
N ASP A 705 25.47 15.67 -43.23
CA ASP A 705 25.07 14.72 -44.27
C ASP A 705 24.09 15.35 -45.27
N HIS A 706 23.35 14.52 -46.01
CA HIS A 706 22.48 14.98 -47.11
C HIS A 706 21.13 15.54 -46.64
N PHE A 707 20.81 15.48 -45.35
CA PHE A 707 19.57 16.07 -44.86
C PHE A 707 19.73 17.59 -44.66
N PRO A 708 18.74 18.40 -45.07
CA PRO A 708 18.72 19.82 -44.76
C PRO A 708 18.51 20.05 -43.26
N SER A 709 18.93 21.22 -42.77
CA SER A 709 18.62 21.65 -41.40
C SER A 709 17.23 22.27 -41.36
N ASP A 710 16.37 21.80 -40.45
CA ASP A 710 15.00 22.30 -40.30
C ASP A 710 14.94 23.57 -39.44
N VAL A 711 15.97 23.77 -38.60
CA VAL A 711 16.11 24.92 -37.69
C VAL A 711 17.36 25.74 -38.06
N PRO A 712 17.29 27.08 -38.12
CA PRO A 712 18.46 27.90 -38.36
C PRO A 712 19.46 27.80 -37.20
N ALA A 713 20.76 27.78 -37.51
CA ALA A 713 21.82 27.82 -36.51
C ALA A 713 21.95 29.24 -35.91
N ASP A 714 21.96 29.33 -34.58
CA ASP A 714 22.34 30.57 -33.88
C ASP A 714 23.80 30.90 -34.23
N PRO A 715 24.11 32.12 -34.72
CA PRO A 715 25.47 32.52 -35.09
C PRO A 715 26.49 32.47 -33.93
N LYS A 716 26.02 32.40 -32.67
CA LYS A 716 26.85 32.23 -31.47
C LYS A 716 27.30 30.77 -31.25
N ILE A 717 26.69 29.84 -31.98
CA ILE A 717 26.97 28.41 -31.91
C ILE A 717 27.64 27.99 -33.21
N SER A 718 28.71 27.21 -33.12
CA SER A 718 29.29 26.56 -34.29
C SER A 718 29.62 25.10 -33.99
N ALA A 719 29.22 24.21 -34.89
CA ALA A 719 29.59 22.80 -34.83
C ALA A 719 30.36 22.42 -36.10
N GLN A 720 31.51 21.76 -35.95
CA GLN A 720 32.34 21.30 -37.07
C GLN A 720 32.68 19.83 -36.91
N LYS A 721 32.51 19.06 -37.99
CA LYS A 721 32.86 17.65 -38.06
C LYS A 721 34.26 17.47 -38.65
N ALA A 722 35.12 16.73 -37.95
CA ALA A 722 36.45 16.34 -38.40
C ALA A 722 36.40 15.03 -39.21
N ALA A 723 37.49 14.74 -39.95
CA ALA A 723 37.61 13.54 -40.77
C ALA A 723 37.63 12.22 -39.98
N ASP A 724 38.01 12.27 -38.69
CA ASP A 724 37.98 11.13 -37.76
C ASP A 724 36.62 10.95 -37.07
N ASP A 725 35.58 11.62 -37.59
CA ASP A 725 34.18 11.55 -37.14
C ASP A 725 33.94 12.16 -35.75
N ARG A 726 34.90 12.94 -35.25
CA ARG A 726 34.71 13.79 -34.09
C ARG A 726 33.97 15.07 -34.48
N VAL A 727 33.09 15.53 -33.60
CA VAL A 727 32.47 16.84 -33.71
C VAL A 727 33.02 17.77 -32.63
N THR A 728 33.37 18.98 -33.03
CA THR A 728 33.73 20.06 -32.10
C THR A 728 32.61 21.11 -32.12
N ILE A 729 32.01 21.31 -30.96
CA ILE A 729 30.99 22.34 -30.69
C ILE A 729 31.68 23.47 -29.95
N LEU A 730 31.50 24.69 -30.45
CA LEU A 730 31.95 25.92 -29.81
C LEU A 730 30.72 26.79 -29.55
N LEU A 731 30.48 27.10 -28.28
CA LEU A 731 29.49 28.08 -27.84
C LEU A 731 30.23 29.36 -27.45
N LYS A 732 30.05 30.43 -28.21
CA LYS A 732 30.74 31.70 -27.97
C LYS A 732 30.04 32.48 -26.86
N ASN A 733 30.84 33.03 -25.95
CA ASN A 733 30.38 34.01 -24.98
C ASN A 733 30.24 35.38 -25.67
N SER A 734 29.03 35.69 -26.14
CA SER A 734 28.72 37.01 -26.73
C SER A 734 28.38 38.01 -25.62
N ARG A 735 28.85 39.26 -25.73
CA ARG A 735 28.47 40.38 -24.83
C ARG A 735 26.97 40.78 -24.86
N SER A 736 26.11 39.99 -25.49
CA SER A 736 24.68 40.27 -25.71
C SER A 736 23.75 39.15 -25.22
N SER A 737 24.21 38.28 -24.31
CA SER A 737 23.36 37.28 -23.66
C SER A 737 23.00 37.76 -22.26
N GLU A 738 21.77 38.23 -22.07
CA GLU A 738 21.33 38.85 -20.81
C GLU A 738 21.21 37.84 -19.65
N MET A 739 21.15 36.53 -19.92
CA MET A 739 20.95 35.48 -18.90
C MET A 739 21.87 34.26 -19.10
N LEU A 740 22.11 33.50 -18.02
CA LEU A 740 22.78 32.19 -18.07
C LEU A 740 21.93 31.22 -18.90
N ARG A 741 22.59 30.43 -19.75
CA ARG A 741 21.93 29.41 -20.58
C ARG A 741 22.54 28.04 -20.35
N LEU A 742 21.68 27.05 -20.19
CA LEU A 742 22.04 25.63 -20.15
C LEU A 742 21.75 25.00 -21.51
N PHE A 743 22.76 24.36 -22.10
CA PHE A 743 22.72 23.82 -23.46
C PHE A 743 22.75 22.28 -23.42
N ASP A 744 21.72 21.64 -23.98
CA ASP A 744 21.69 20.21 -24.25
C ASP A 744 22.18 19.90 -25.66
N ILE A 745 22.84 18.75 -25.79
CA ILE A 745 23.42 18.29 -27.05
C ILE A 745 22.74 16.99 -27.48
N SER A 746 22.24 16.97 -28.71
CA SER A 746 21.76 15.78 -29.40
C SER A 746 22.52 15.58 -30.71
N LEU A 747 22.79 14.32 -31.06
CA LEU A 747 23.47 13.92 -32.28
C LEU A 747 22.57 13.05 -33.15
N ARG A 748 22.78 13.09 -34.45
CA ARG A 748 22.08 12.24 -35.42
C ARG A 748 23.08 11.35 -36.14
N ASP A 749 22.73 10.09 -36.40
CA ASP A 749 23.55 9.16 -37.18
C ASP A 749 23.44 9.46 -38.70
N VAL A 750 24.49 9.18 -39.47
CA VAL A 750 24.51 9.41 -40.92
C VAL A 750 23.37 8.62 -41.59
N GLY A 751 22.54 9.33 -42.36
CA GLY A 751 21.42 8.70 -43.08
C GLY A 751 20.20 8.37 -42.21
N ASN A 752 20.23 8.72 -40.92
CA ASN A 752 19.08 8.65 -40.03
C ASN A 752 18.55 10.08 -39.78
N ARG A 753 17.22 10.25 -39.62
CA ARG A 753 16.61 11.54 -39.26
C ARG A 753 16.46 11.76 -37.75
N ARG A 754 16.71 10.72 -36.94
CA ARG A 754 16.45 10.75 -35.49
C ARG A 754 17.59 11.40 -34.70
N TRP A 755 17.24 12.39 -33.88
CA TRP A 755 18.12 12.96 -32.86
C TRP A 755 18.23 12.02 -31.66
N THR A 756 19.47 11.82 -31.19
CA THR A 756 19.85 11.01 -30.04
C THR A 756 20.52 11.92 -29.02
N ARG A 757 19.92 12.08 -27.85
CA ARG A 757 20.52 12.89 -26.77
C ARG A 757 21.78 12.19 -26.25
N LEU A 758 22.71 12.96 -25.70
CA LEU A 758 23.90 12.39 -25.06
C LEU A 758 23.73 12.32 -23.53
N SER A 759 24.11 11.18 -22.95
CA SER A 759 24.31 10.99 -21.51
C SER A 759 25.52 10.10 -21.27
N THR A 760 25.96 9.95 -20.02
CA THR A 760 26.88 8.86 -19.67
C THR A 760 26.16 7.51 -19.69
N ASN A 761 26.91 6.39 -19.57
CA ASN A 761 26.32 5.06 -19.39
C ASN A 761 25.47 4.93 -18.11
N ARG A 762 25.67 5.83 -17.13
CA ARG A 762 24.87 5.91 -15.89
C ARG A 762 23.63 6.81 -16.04
N GLY A 763 23.45 7.43 -17.21
CA GLY A 763 22.35 8.37 -17.45
C GLY A 763 22.65 9.82 -17.07
N ASP A 764 23.89 10.16 -16.68
CA ASP A 764 24.22 11.54 -16.28
C ASP A 764 24.10 12.49 -17.48
N ARG A 765 23.46 13.66 -17.26
CA ARG A 765 23.18 14.65 -18.31
C ARG A 765 24.48 15.25 -18.85
N ILE A 766 24.64 15.26 -20.18
CA ILE A 766 25.72 15.98 -20.85
C ILE A 766 25.18 17.34 -21.28
N ALA A 767 25.54 18.38 -20.53
CA ALA A 767 25.12 19.74 -20.78
C ALA A 767 26.30 20.72 -20.66
N LEU A 768 26.19 21.84 -21.36
CA LEU A 768 27.16 22.94 -21.32
C LEU A 768 26.47 24.21 -20.82
N ALA A 769 27.23 25.16 -20.29
CA ALA A 769 26.71 26.48 -19.95
C ALA A 769 27.58 27.59 -20.55
N VAL A 770 26.98 28.75 -20.76
CA VAL A 770 27.71 29.98 -21.10
C VAL A 770 27.28 31.05 -20.10
N PRO A 771 28.21 31.77 -19.45
CA PRO A 771 27.86 32.81 -18.48
C PRO A 771 27.05 33.93 -19.13
N ALA A 772 26.23 34.60 -18.33
CA ALA A 772 25.57 35.84 -18.74
C ALA A 772 26.61 36.93 -19.02
N SER A 773 26.35 37.80 -20.00
CA SER A 773 27.21 38.94 -20.30
C SER A 773 26.98 40.12 -19.36
N GLU A 774 25.80 40.20 -18.74
CA GLU A 774 25.41 41.18 -17.70
C GLU A 774 24.69 40.45 -16.56
N PRO A 775 24.72 40.98 -15.32
CA PRO A 775 23.99 40.36 -14.21
C PRO A 775 22.48 40.50 -14.43
N ALA A 776 21.81 39.38 -14.72
CA ALA A 776 20.35 39.36 -14.84
C ALA A 776 19.70 39.59 -13.47
N GLU A 777 18.54 40.25 -13.46
CA GLU A 777 17.80 40.55 -12.23
C GLU A 777 17.39 39.24 -11.52
N PRO A 778 17.70 39.09 -10.22
CA PRO A 778 17.36 37.89 -9.48
C PRO A 778 15.87 37.84 -9.14
N THR A 779 15.17 36.84 -9.69
CA THR A 779 13.76 36.56 -9.42
C THR A 779 13.57 35.19 -8.75
N VAL A 780 12.42 34.98 -8.10
CA VAL A 780 12.07 33.68 -7.50
C VAL A 780 11.98 32.59 -8.57
N GLU A 781 11.48 32.92 -9.77
CA GLU A 781 11.43 31.98 -10.91
C GLU A 781 12.82 31.56 -11.37
N ALA A 782 13.76 32.50 -11.50
CA ALA A 782 15.14 32.20 -11.84
C ALA A 782 15.81 31.35 -10.74
N MET A 783 15.56 31.67 -9.46
CA MET A 783 16.05 30.87 -8.33
C MET A 783 15.56 29.42 -8.42
N SER A 784 14.25 29.20 -8.58
CA SER A 784 13.66 27.86 -8.70
C SER A 784 14.20 27.09 -9.91
N ARG A 785 14.36 27.75 -11.07
CA ARG A 785 14.87 27.11 -12.27
C ARG A 785 16.33 26.69 -12.15
N ILE A 786 17.20 27.57 -11.64
CA ILE A 786 18.62 27.26 -11.45
C ILE A 786 18.82 26.22 -10.34
N ASP A 787 18.02 26.26 -9.27
CA ASP A 787 18.04 25.21 -8.24
C ASP A 787 17.65 23.86 -8.83
N GLY A 788 16.61 23.84 -9.69
CA GLY A 788 16.24 22.67 -10.48
C GLY A 788 17.36 22.15 -11.39
N TRP A 789 18.23 23.03 -11.92
CA TRP A 789 19.42 22.59 -12.67
C TRP A 789 20.51 22.02 -11.75
N ILE A 790 20.75 22.62 -10.59
CA ILE A 790 21.77 22.14 -9.63
C ILE A 790 21.38 20.81 -8.99
N ASN A 791 20.08 20.59 -8.83
CA ASN A 791 19.49 19.32 -8.44
C ASN A 791 19.39 18.36 -9.63
N GLN A 792 20.39 18.31 -10.53
CA GLN A 792 20.51 17.26 -11.55
C GLN A 792 21.89 16.62 -11.54
N CYS A 793 21.97 15.37 -11.99
CA CYS A 793 23.23 14.65 -12.15
C CYS A 793 23.83 14.92 -13.53
N PHE A 794 25.03 15.53 -13.58
CA PHE A 794 25.76 15.81 -14.82
C PHE A 794 26.98 14.92 -14.99
N ALA A 795 27.36 14.67 -16.24
CA ALA A 795 28.59 13.97 -16.58
C ALA A 795 29.81 14.67 -15.95
N ALA A 796 30.75 13.89 -15.39
CA ALA A 796 31.92 14.42 -14.69
C ALA A 796 32.75 15.38 -15.57
N GLU A 797 32.90 15.05 -16.87
CA GLU A 797 33.62 15.88 -17.83
C GLU A 797 32.97 17.26 -18.01
N CYS A 798 31.64 17.35 -17.90
CA CYS A 798 30.92 18.61 -17.97
C CYS A 798 31.01 19.37 -16.64
N TRP A 799 30.75 18.67 -15.53
CA TRP A 799 30.71 19.23 -14.19
C TRP A 799 32.07 19.80 -13.78
N ASP A 800 33.12 18.98 -13.85
CA ASP A 800 34.49 19.35 -13.49
C ASP A 800 35.15 20.23 -14.54
N GLY A 801 34.70 20.13 -15.81
CA GLY A 801 35.17 20.96 -16.91
C GLY A 801 34.89 22.45 -16.73
N GLY A 802 33.91 22.82 -15.90
CA GLY A 802 33.62 24.22 -15.56
C GLY A 802 32.14 24.52 -15.30
N LEU A 803 31.22 23.58 -15.59
CA LEU A 803 29.78 23.76 -15.38
C LEU A 803 29.44 24.00 -13.91
N ASN A 804 30.05 23.23 -12.99
CA ASN A 804 29.86 23.37 -11.54
C ASN A 804 30.10 24.81 -11.09
N ARG A 805 31.21 25.41 -11.54
CA ARG A 805 31.60 26.76 -11.17
C ARG A 805 30.59 27.79 -11.64
N LEU A 806 30.10 27.67 -12.88
CA LEU A 806 29.13 28.60 -13.44
C LEU A 806 27.76 28.50 -12.76
N LEU A 807 27.20 27.30 -12.68
CA LEU A 807 25.88 27.07 -12.07
C LEU A 807 25.90 27.43 -10.59
N THR A 808 26.86 26.91 -9.82
CA THR A 808 26.92 27.16 -8.37
C THR A 808 27.17 28.64 -8.06
N SER A 809 28.00 29.34 -8.87
CA SER A 809 28.24 30.77 -8.66
C SER A 809 26.97 31.59 -8.89
N ARG A 810 26.27 31.34 -10.00
CA ARG A 810 25.04 32.07 -10.33
C ARG A 810 23.90 31.75 -9.36
N TRP A 811 23.73 30.48 -9.00
CA TRP A 811 22.77 30.07 -7.99
C TRP A 811 23.04 30.75 -6.65
N ALA A 812 24.29 30.75 -6.18
CA ALA A 812 24.64 31.40 -4.92
C ALA A 812 24.43 32.92 -4.97
N GLU A 813 24.62 33.55 -6.12
CA GLU A 813 24.31 34.97 -6.34
C GLU A 813 22.81 35.24 -6.23
N VAL A 814 21.99 34.50 -6.99
CA VAL A 814 20.52 34.66 -7.03
C VAL A 814 19.91 34.37 -5.66
N VAL A 815 20.29 33.27 -5.01
CA VAL A 815 19.80 32.90 -3.67
C VAL A 815 20.13 33.98 -2.64
N ARG A 816 21.36 34.53 -2.64
CA ARG A 816 21.70 35.64 -1.73
C ARG A 816 20.87 36.87 -2.02
N ALA A 817 20.68 37.22 -3.28
CA ALA A 817 19.91 38.41 -3.63
C ALA A 817 18.45 38.28 -3.20
N ILE A 818 17.83 37.11 -3.41
CA ILE A 818 16.48 36.80 -2.93
C ILE A 818 16.41 36.85 -1.40
N ASP A 819 17.39 36.31 -0.66
CA ASP A 819 17.38 36.32 0.81
C ASP A 819 17.29 37.73 1.41
N HIS A 820 17.82 38.74 0.71
CA HIS A 820 17.77 40.15 1.14
C HIS A 820 16.48 40.88 0.73
N GLN A 821 15.60 40.25 -0.06
CA GLN A 821 14.30 40.81 -0.45
C GLN A 821 13.22 40.53 0.61
N ALA A 822 12.20 41.39 0.66
CA ALA A 822 11.06 41.20 1.55
C ALA A 822 10.31 39.89 1.19
N GLY A 823 10.16 38.98 2.15
CA GLY A 823 9.55 37.66 1.93
C GLY A 823 10.47 36.64 1.24
N GLY A 824 11.69 37.03 0.86
CA GLY A 824 12.62 36.16 0.14
C GLY A 824 13.07 34.94 0.94
N ARG A 825 13.27 35.08 2.26
CA ARG A 825 13.63 33.95 3.13
C ARG A 825 12.53 32.88 3.20
N ALA A 826 11.26 33.29 3.18
CA ALA A 826 10.12 32.37 3.09
C ALA A 826 10.07 31.65 1.73
N ALA A 827 10.40 32.35 0.63
CA ALA A 827 10.51 31.74 -0.69
C ALA A 827 11.65 30.70 -0.75
N ILE A 828 12.80 30.99 -0.15
CA ILE A 828 13.93 30.06 -0.06
C ILE A 828 13.58 28.84 0.81
N LEU A 829 12.95 29.04 1.97
CA LEU A 829 12.45 27.92 2.79
C LEU A 829 11.48 27.05 1.98
N SER A 830 10.61 27.67 1.18
CA SER A 830 9.64 26.96 0.34
C SER A 830 10.31 26.13 -0.75
N LEU A 831 11.37 26.64 -1.35
CA LEU A 831 12.17 25.91 -2.32
C LEU A 831 12.86 24.69 -1.69
N VAL A 832 13.49 24.88 -0.52
CA VAL A 832 14.27 23.83 0.16
C VAL A 832 13.40 22.68 0.67
N HIS A 833 12.16 22.98 1.07
CA HIS A 833 11.23 22.01 1.66
C HIS A 833 10.05 21.64 0.73
N ALA A 834 10.15 22.01 -0.55
CA ALA A 834 9.31 21.45 -1.60
C ALA A 834 9.54 19.93 -1.66
N GLU A 835 8.51 19.16 -2.08
CA GLU A 835 8.60 17.70 -2.16
C GLU A 835 9.81 17.33 -3.05
N GLU A 836 10.82 16.66 -2.47
CA GLU A 836 11.95 16.16 -3.26
C GLU A 836 11.41 15.05 -4.16
N GLU A 837 11.58 15.21 -5.48
CA GLU A 837 11.38 14.10 -6.42
C GLU A 837 12.24 12.93 -5.95
N ASP A 838 11.64 11.75 -5.72
CA ASP A 838 12.31 10.49 -5.37
C ASP A 838 13.44 10.22 -6.40
N SER A 839 14.63 10.73 -6.08
CA SER A 839 15.79 10.76 -6.97
C SER A 839 16.75 9.66 -6.56
N ASN A 840 17.27 8.91 -7.53
CA ASN A 840 18.27 7.86 -7.28
C ASN A 840 19.68 8.41 -6.97
N TRP A 841 19.82 9.71 -6.74
CA TRP A 841 21.08 10.38 -6.46
C TRP A 841 20.85 11.54 -5.48
N LEU A 842 21.86 11.84 -4.68
CA LEU A 842 21.80 12.89 -3.65
C LEU A 842 22.48 14.17 -4.15
N PRO A 843 21.76 15.30 -4.33
CA PRO A 843 22.34 16.54 -4.78
C PRO A 843 23.56 16.99 -3.97
N MET A 844 24.59 17.46 -4.68
CA MET A 844 25.87 17.83 -4.06
C MET A 844 25.83 19.17 -3.32
N LYS A 845 24.81 19.98 -3.58
CA LYS A 845 24.68 21.34 -3.07
C LYS A 845 23.41 21.52 -2.26
N HIS A 846 23.49 22.27 -1.17
CA HIS A 846 22.33 22.71 -0.40
C HIS A 846 22.43 24.20 -0.10
N VAL A 847 21.30 24.90 -0.15
CA VAL A 847 21.16 26.33 0.17
C VAL A 847 21.88 26.77 1.47
N VAL A 848 22.02 25.92 2.50
CA VAL A 848 22.76 26.29 3.73
C VAL A 848 24.25 26.56 3.51
N GLU A 849 24.82 26.14 2.37
CA GLU A 849 26.16 26.57 1.96
C GLU A 849 26.22 28.07 1.66
N VAL A 850 25.12 28.61 1.14
CA VAL A 850 24.97 30.00 0.71
C VAL A 850 24.38 30.85 1.82
N VAL A 851 23.32 30.36 2.48
CA VAL A 851 22.61 31.00 3.59
C VAL A 851 22.65 30.07 4.82
N PRO A 852 23.77 30.03 5.58
CA PRO A 852 23.93 29.14 6.74
C PRO A 852 22.85 29.29 7.80
N GLU A 853 22.31 30.50 7.94
CA GLU A 853 21.32 30.88 8.93
C GLU A 853 19.89 30.72 8.40
N LEU A 854 19.67 29.97 7.31
CA LEU A 854 18.33 29.77 6.73
C LEU A 854 17.32 29.32 7.79
N HIS A 855 17.67 28.27 8.55
CA HIS A 855 16.78 27.72 9.58
C HIS A 855 16.72 28.54 10.87
N SER A 856 17.52 29.59 10.96
CA SER A 856 17.43 30.61 12.02
C SER A 856 16.31 31.63 11.78
N ALA A 857 15.60 31.53 10.64
CA ALA A 857 14.43 32.33 10.28
C ALA A 857 13.41 32.46 11.43
N GLU A 858 12.70 33.57 11.45
CA GLU A 858 11.66 33.81 12.45
C GLU A 858 10.46 32.88 12.23
N ALA A 859 9.76 32.52 13.30
CA ALA A 859 8.69 31.51 13.24
C ALA A 859 7.58 31.85 12.24
N PHE A 860 7.30 33.15 12.00
CA PHE A 860 6.29 33.59 11.04
C PHE A 860 6.68 33.34 9.57
N GLU A 861 7.97 33.30 9.24
CA GLU A 861 8.46 33.07 7.87
C GLU A 861 8.14 31.64 7.40
N TYR A 862 8.08 30.70 8.34
CA TYR A 862 7.67 29.31 8.09
C TYR A 862 6.17 29.17 7.75
N SER A 863 5.34 30.19 8.00
CA SER A 863 3.90 30.09 7.73
C SER A 863 3.57 29.87 6.24
N ALA A 864 4.40 30.37 5.33
CA ALA A 864 4.26 30.20 3.89
C ALA A 864 4.36 28.71 3.47
N LEU A 865 5.09 27.89 4.22
CA LEU A 865 5.24 26.46 3.96
C LEU A 865 3.92 25.69 4.08
N GLY A 866 2.91 26.26 4.74
CA GLY A 866 1.58 25.64 4.82
C GLY A 866 0.87 25.51 3.47
N ALA A 867 1.30 26.27 2.45
CA ALA A 867 0.81 26.19 1.08
C ALA A 867 1.52 25.13 0.22
N ILE A 868 2.60 24.52 0.73
CA ILE A 868 3.36 23.49 0.04
C ILE A 868 2.70 22.14 0.28
N ASP A 869 2.49 21.38 -0.79
CA ASP A 869 1.96 20.02 -0.72
C ASP A 869 3.04 19.01 -0.30
N SER A 870 3.67 19.22 0.86
CA SER A 870 4.65 18.29 1.44
C SER A 870 4.40 18.10 2.94
N GLN A 871 4.66 16.89 3.46
CA GLN A 871 4.51 16.60 4.89
C GLN A 871 5.41 17.49 5.75
N ILE A 872 6.64 17.71 5.28
CA ILE A 872 7.64 18.59 5.90
C ILE A 872 7.16 20.04 5.90
N GLY A 873 6.67 20.56 4.76
CA GLY A 873 6.15 21.92 4.66
C GLY A 873 4.98 22.16 5.62
N ARG A 874 4.03 21.22 5.66
CA ARG A 874 2.91 21.25 6.63
C ARG A 874 3.40 21.26 8.08
N ALA A 875 4.34 20.40 8.42
CA ALA A 875 4.88 20.29 9.78
C ALA A 875 5.67 21.55 10.20
N LEU A 876 6.56 22.04 9.34
CA LEU A 876 7.36 23.24 9.60
C LEU A 876 6.50 24.51 9.70
N SER A 877 5.38 24.59 8.97
CA SER A 877 4.43 25.70 9.12
C SER A 877 3.90 25.86 10.56
N ARG A 878 3.94 24.79 11.37
CA ARG A 878 3.53 24.79 12.78
C ARG A 878 4.50 25.53 13.70
N LEU A 879 5.71 25.86 13.26
CA LEU A 879 6.61 26.71 14.04
C LEU A 879 5.95 28.05 14.41
N ASN A 880 5.19 28.64 13.48
CA ASN A 880 4.45 29.88 13.73
C ASN A 880 3.37 29.70 14.82
N SER A 881 2.62 28.58 14.78
CA SER A 881 1.55 28.34 15.76
C SER A 881 2.08 27.97 17.14
N ILE A 882 3.20 27.25 17.20
CA ILE A 882 3.96 26.99 18.43
C ILE A 882 4.41 28.32 19.06
N GLY A 883 4.88 29.28 18.25
CA GLY A 883 5.34 30.58 18.70
C GLY A 883 4.24 31.53 19.19
N ARG A 884 2.97 31.32 18.81
CA ARG A 884 1.87 32.29 19.00
C ARG A 884 0.63 31.77 19.74
N GLY A 885 0.61 30.52 20.22
CA GLY A 885 -0.60 29.89 20.78
C GLY A 885 -0.43 29.23 22.16
N GLN A 886 -1.56 28.91 22.81
CA GLN A 886 -1.56 28.02 23.97
C GLN A 886 -1.26 26.58 23.50
N ILE A 887 -0.10 26.06 23.89
CA ILE A 887 0.44 24.75 23.44
C ILE A 887 -0.57 23.62 23.64
N ARG A 888 -1.35 23.63 24.73
CA ARG A 888 -2.35 22.58 25.01
C ARG A 888 -3.54 22.56 24.07
N GLN A 889 -3.95 23.73 23.58
CA GLN A 889 -5.12 23.86 22.72
C GLN A 889 -4.73 23.74 21.24
N ASN A 890 -3.43 23.60 20.95
CA ASN A 890 -2.94 23.46 19.60
C ASN A 890 -3.12 22.01 19.12
N SER A 891 -4.18 21.78 18.36
CA SER A 891 -4.51 20.47 17.79
C SER A 891 -3.46 19.90 16.84
N ALA A 892 -2.50 20.72 16.40
CA ALA A 892 -1.37 20.25 15.60
C ALA A 892 -0.26 19.58 16.43
N ILE A 893 -0.25 19.73 17.76
CA ILE A 893 0.75 19.10 18.64
C ILE A 893 0.16 17.81 19.19
N ASP A 894 0.89 16.69 19.06
CA ASP A 894 0.47 15.42 19.65
C ASP A 894 0.33 15.56 21.17
N PRO A 895 -0.79 15.11 21.79
CA PRO A 895 -0.97 15.19 23.24
C PRO A 895 0.15 14.54 24.05
N ARG A 896 0.81 13.50 23.51
CA ARG A 896 1.94 12.82 24.15
C ARG A 896 3.18 13.72 24.19
N ALA A 897 3.31 14.69 23.29
CA ALA A 897 4.40 15.66 23.31
C ALA A 897 4.42 16.52 24.58
N LEU A 898 3.27 16.69 25.23
CA LEU A 898 3.15 17.41 26.50
C LEU A 898 3.94 16.76 27.64
N LEU A 899 4.24 15.47 27.55
CA LEU A 899 5.07 14.75 28.53
C LEU A 899 6.54 15.19 28.52
N GLY A 900 6.97 15.91 27.47
CA GLY A 900 8.27 16.57 27.38
C GLY A 900 8.46 17.74 28.36
N PHE A 901 7.37 18.27 28.95
CA PHE A 901 7.43 19.35 29.95
C PHE A 901 7.68 18.81 31.36
N LYS A 902 8.52 19.50 32.12
CA LYS A 902 8.80 19.16 33.53
C LYS A 902 7.53 19.14 34.38
N ASN A 903 6.66 20.13 34.18
CA ASN A 903 5.45 20.32 34.96
C ASN A 903 4.19 19.66 34.37
N ALA A 904 4.29 18.84 33.31
CA ALA A 904 3.14 18.30 32.57
C ALA A 904 1.99 17.78 33.46
N ARG A 905 2.30 17.03 34.53
CA ARG A 905 1.32 16.47 35.47
C ARG A 905 0.62 17.51 36.35
N SER A 906 1.36 18.50 36.88
CA SER A 906 0.73 19.57 37.69
C SER A 906 -0.09 20.46 36.78
N ALA A 907 0.44 20.75 35.61
CA ALA A 907 -0.15 21.61 34.64
C ALA A 907 -1.50 21.02 34.14
N ASP A 908 -1.57 19.72 33.84
CA ASP A 908 -2.83 19.00 33.50
C ASP A 908 -3.87 19.07 34.63
N ARG A 909 -3.45 18.84 35.87
CA ARG A 909 -4.36 18.81 37.05
C ARG A 909 -4.84 20.17 37.53
N LEU A 910 -3.97 21.18 37.45
CA LEU A 910 -4.14 22.49 38.09
C LEU A 910 -4.38 23.63 37.09
N GLY A 911 -4.31 23.34 35.78
CA GLY A 911 -4.47 24.35 34.73
C GLY A 911 -3.30 25.33 34.59
N GLU A 912 -2.14 25.04 35.20
CA GLU A 912 -0.93 25.89 35.12
C GLU A 912 -0.38 25.97 33.68
N GLU A 913 0.38 27.00 33.32
CA GLU A 913 1.05 27.03 32.01
C GLU A 913 2.16 25.96 31.93
N LEU A 914 2.31 25.31 30.76
CA LEU A 914 3.36 24.32 30.54
C LEU A 914 4.75 24.99 30.51
N SER A 915 5.68 24.46 31.31
CA SER A 915 7.04 24.99 31.46
C SER A 915 8.10 23.90 31.63
N GLY A 916 9.35 24.24 31.32
CA GLY A 916 10.49 23.33 31.40
C GLY A 916 10.44 22.23 30.34
N PHE A 917 10.13 22.57 29.08
CA PHE A 917 10.21 21.60 27.97
C PHE A 917 11.64 21.10 27.80
N SER A 918 11.81 19.81 27.49
CA SER A 918 13.10 19.22 27.17
C SER A 918 12.97 18.26 26.00
N THR A 919 13.75 18.51 24.94
CA THR A 919 13.81 17.63 23.75
C THR A 919 14.21 16.21 24.14
N LEU A 920 15.25 16.05 24.97
CA LEU A 920 15.71 14.75 25.45
C LEU A 920 14.64 13.99 26.24
N ARG A 921 13.86 14.71 27.06
CA ARG A 921 12.75 14.09 27.80
C ARG A 921 11.66 13.60 26.86
N LEU A 922 11.31 14.37 25.83
CA LEU A 922 10.34 13.94 24.83
C LEU A 922 10.83 12.69 24.08
N ILE A 923 12.07 12.68 23.59
CA ILE A 923 12.62 11.53 22.85
C ILE A 923 12.55 10.26 23.72
N ASN A 924 12.96 10.33 24.99
CA ASN A 924 12.83 9.22 25.93
C ASN A 924 11.39 8.71 26.07
N VAL A 925 10.42 9.62 26.17
CA VAL A 925 9.00 9.25 26.28
C VAL A 925 8.54 8.53 25.01
N LEU A 926 8.87 9.05 23.83
CA LEU A 926 8.47 8.44 22.56
C LEU A 926 9.10 7.06 22.37
N GLN A 927 10.37 6.88 22.76
CA GLN A 927 11.04 5.57 22.73
C GLN A 927 10.36 4.54 23.65
N MET A 928 9.88 4.95 24.83
CA MET A 928 9.16 4.05 25.75
C MET A 928 7.76 3.64 25.25
N LEU A 929 7.14 4.45 24.38
CA LEU A 929 5.80 4.18 23.86
C LEU A 929 5.79 3.14 22.71
N GLY A 930 6.95 2.78 22.18
CA GLY A 930 7.09 1.80 21.11
C GLY A 930 6.74 2.33 19.72
N THR A 931 6.69 1.43 18.73
CA THR A 931 6.44 1.78 17.33
C THR A 931 4.94 1.99 17.07
N SER A 932 4.60 3.10 16.41
CA SER A 932 3.27 3.33 15.86
C SER A 932 3.16 2.66 14.49
N ARG A 933 1.98 2.13 14.15
CA ARG A 933 1.71 1.58 12.80
C ARG A 933 1.01 2.60 11.89
N ALA A 934 0.77 3.81 12.40
CA ALA A 934 0.06 4.85 11.66
C ALA A 934 1.03 5.66 10.77
N PHE A 935 0.55 6.01 9.58
CA PHE A 935 1.25 6.88 8.65
C PHE A 935 1.23 8.33 9.15
N TRP A 936 2.37 9.03 9.04
CA TRP A 936 2.47 10.45 9.38
C TRP A 936 2.20 11.32 8.15
N ASP A 937 1.29 12.28 8.25
CA ASP A 937 0.88 13.15 7.15
C ASP A 937 1.41 14.59 7.25
N GLY A 938 2.21 14.90 8.28
CA GLY A 938 2.71 16.25 8.52
C GLY A 938 1.77 17.20 9.29
N ARG A 939 0.57 16.75 9.70
CA ARG A 939 -0.38 17.63 10.42
C ARG A 939 -0.19 17.65 11.91
N THR A 940 -0.10 16.46 12.49
CA THR A 940 0.17 16.28 13.92
C THR A 940 1.66 16.10 14.09
N VAL A 941 2.30 16.95 14.88
CA VAL A 941 3.75 16.98 15.06
C VAL A 941 4.14 16.58 16.49
N LEU A 942 5.40 16.19 16.64
CA LEU A 942 6.06 15.84 17.91
C LEU A 942 5.53 14.57 18.60
N GLY A 943 4.70 13.79 17.91
CA GLY A 943 4.24 12.47 18.32
C GLY A 943 5.14 11.32 17.86
N PRO A 944 4.84 10.07 18.26
CA PRO A 944 5.58 8.89 17.86
C PRO A 944 5.50 8.63 16.35
N GLU A 945 4.38 8.96 15.69
CA GLU A 945 4.23 8.85 14.23
C GLU A 945 5.24 9.74 13.50
N HIS A 946 5.38 11.00 13.93
CA HIS A 946 6.37 11.93 13.36
C HIS A 946 7.79 11.43 13.58
N ARG A 947 8.13 11.01 14.81
CA ARG A 947 9.48 10.53 15.14
C ARG A 947 9.84 9.27 14.35
N GLN A 948 8.92 8.33 14.21
CA GLN A 948 9.14 7.09 13.48
C GLN A 948 9.24 7.32 11.97
N ALA A 949 8.41 8.19 11.40
CA ALA A 949 8.52 8.59 10.00
C ALA A 949 9.89 9.21 9.73
N ALA A 950 10.38 10.06 10.64
CA ALA A 950 11.69 10.68 10.54
C ALA A 950 12.85 9.67 10.60
N MET A 951 12.82 8.70 11.52
CA MET A 951 13.82 7.63 11.59
C MET A 951 13.78 6.73 10.35
N THR A 952 12.58 6.38 9.90
CA THR A 952 12.39 5.49 8.74
C THR A 952 12.88 6.16 7.46
N GLY A 953 12.51 7.42 7.21
CA GLY A 953 12.96 8.18 6.04
C GLY A 953 14.48 8.37 6.00
N LEU A 954 15.10 8.58 7.17
CA LEU A 954 16.57 8.62 7.31
C LEU A 954 17.21 7.29 6.86
N ILE A 955 16.77 6.17 7.44
CA ILE A 955 17.32 4.84 7.11
C ILE A 955 17.15 4.56 5.62
N GLU A 956 15.95 4.81 5.07
CA GLU A 956 15.68 4.60 3.65
C GLU A 956 16.60 5.40 2.73
N ARG A 957 16.83 6.69 3.00
CA ARG A 957 17.72 7.51 2.17
C ARG A 957 19.20 7.11 2.31
N CYS A 958 19.64 6.71 3.50
CA CYS A 958 20.98 6.14 3.67
C CYS A 958 21.17 4.88 2.82
N GLU A 959 20.16 4.00 2.80
CA GLU A 959 20.17 2.80 1.96
C GLU A 959 20.13 3.13 0.46
N ASP A 960 19.27 4.05 0.03
CA ASP A 960 19.12 4.49 -1.37
C ASP A 960 20.42 5.02 -1.94
N PHE A 961 21.08 5.90 -1.19
CA PHE A 961 22.33 6.52 -1.60
C PHE A 961 23.56 5.66 -1.27
N ARG A 962 23.36 4.45 -0.72
CA ARG A 962 24.41 3.52 -0.29
C ARG A 962 25.45 4.17 0.62
N LEU A 963 25.00 5.06 1.49
CA LEU A 963 25.83 5.67 2.51
C LEU A 963 25.99 4.68 3.66
N PHE A 964 27.19 4.62 4.24
CA PHE A 964 27.51 3.77 5.40
C PHE A 964 27.33 2.24 5.21
N SER A 965 27.18 1.74 3.97
CA SER A 965 27.05 0.29 3.70
C SER A 965 28.41 -0.43 3.61
N GLU A 966 28.49 -1.68 4.06
CA GLU A 966 29.69 -2.53 3.97
C GLU A 966 30.11 -2.83 2.51
N ASP A 967 29.15 -2.90 1.58
CA ASP A 967 29.39 -3.14 0.14
C ASP A 967 30.08 -1.97 -0.59
N ALA A 968 30.25 -0.81 0.08
CA ALA A 968 30.86 0.38 -0.51
C ALA A 968 32.40 0.40 -0.38
N ALA A 969 33.03 -0.71 0.03
CA ALA A 969 34.41 -0.78 0.52
C ALA A 969 35.48 -0.07 -0.34
N GLU A 970 35.27 0.10 -1.65
CA GLU A 970 36.13 0.93 -2.51
C GLU A 970 35.31 1.83 -3.45
N GLY A 971 35.35 3.14 -3.23
CA GLY A 971 34.74 4.12 -4.15
C GLY A 971 34.43 5.51 -3.55
N PRO A 972 33.94 6.46 -4.37
CA PRO A 972 33.62 7.83 -3.93
C PRO A 972 32.60 7.92 -2.79
N MET A 973 31.67 6.95 -2.68
CA MET A 973 30.65 6.90 -1.63
C MET A 973 31.22 6.46 -0.27
N SER A 974 32.27 5.64 -0.25
CA SER A 974 33.00 5.31 0.98
C SER A 974 33.74 6.54 1.52
N LEU A 975 34.39 7.32 0.64
CA LEU A 975 35.01 8.59 1.04
C LEU A 975 33.98 9.59 1.56
N ARG A 976 32.81 9.68 0.90
CA ARG A 976 31.69 10.54 1.31
C ARG A 976 31.18 10.16 2.70
N SER A 977 30.92 8.87 2.93
CA SER A 977 30.51 8.31 4.22
C SER A 977 31.57 8.55 5.31
N ALA A 978 32.86 8.39 5.01
CA ALA A 978 33.95 8.65 5.94
C ALA A 978 34.02 10.12 6.36
N ARG A 979 33.83 11.06 5.43
CA ARG A 979 33.80 12.51 5.76
C ARG A 979 32.57 12.90 6.57
N LEU A 980 31.40 12.33 6.29
CA LEU A 980 30.20 12.51 7.11
C LEU A 980 30.44 11.96 8.53
N ASN A 981 31.02 10.77 8.66
CA ASN A 981 31.37 10.20 9.96
C ASN A 981 32.31 11.12 10.75
N GLN A 982 33.35 11.64 10.11
CA GLN A 982 34.27 12.58 10.75
C GLN A 982 33.58 13.87 11.19
N LEU A 983 32.65 14.42 10.38
CA LEU A 983 31.82 15.57 10.77
C LEU A 983 31.00 15.27 12.02
N MET A 984 30.25 14.16 12.02
CA MET A 984 29.37 13.78 13.12
C MET A 984 30.16 13.57 14.42
N GLN A 985 31.31 12.91 14.35
CA GLN A 985 32.20 12.74 15.50
C GLN A 985 32.75 14.08 16.05
N GLY A 986 32.98 15.07 15.18
CA GLY A 986 33.34 16.43 15.58
C GLY A 986 32.23 17.16 16.35
N VAL A 987 30.97 16.90 15.99
CA VAL A 987 29.79 17.48 16.64
C VAL A 987 29.49 16.80 17.98
N ILE A 988 29.46 15.47 17.99
CA ILE A 988 28.98 14.66 19.13
C ILE A 988 29.85 14.85 20.37
N LYS A 989 31.15 15.10 20.22
CA LYS A 989 32.06 15.41 21.35
C LYS A 989 31.55 16.50 22.29
N ASN A 990 30.72 17.42 21.80
CA ASN A 990 30.20 18.55 22.57
C ASN A 990 28.66 18.64 22.55
N ALA A 991 27.97 17.64 22.00
CA ALA A 991 26.51 17.63 21.88
C ALA A 991 25.85 16.89 23.06
N PRO A 992 24.58 17.19 23.39
CA PRO A 992 23.82 16.40 24.35
C PRO A 992 23.60 14.98 23.84
N ASP A 993 23.77 13.99 24.73
CA ASP A 993 23.66 12.58 24.38
C ASP A 993 22.19 12.15 24.32
N ILE A 994 21.77 11.67 23.14
CA ILE A 994 20.46 11.05 22.94
C ILE A 994 20.54 9.59 23.40
N PRO A 995 19.63 9.11 24.25
CA PRO A 995 19.64 7.72 24.68
C PRO A 995 19.40 6.75 23.51
N LYS A 996 20.13 5.63 23.52
CA LYS A 996 19.99 4.58 22.52
C LYS A 996 18.62 3.91 22.69
N GLY A 997 17.72 4.11 21.74
CA GLY A 997 16.41 3.46 21.67
C GLY A 997 16.38 2.32 20.66
N PRO A 998 15.23 1.64 20.51
CA PRO A 998 15.04 0.52 19.58
C PRO A 998 15.40 0.86 18.14
N GLU A 999 15.16 2.11 17.71
CA GLU A 999 15.48 2.60 16.37
C GLU A 999 17.00 2.66 16.07
N HIS A 1000 17.85 2.53 17.08
CA HIS A 1000 19.32 2.64 16.97
C HIS A 1000 20.03 1.29 17.16
N GLU A 1001 19.33 0.20 17.47
CA GLU A 1001 19.94 -1.07 17.88
C GLU A 1001 20.74 -1.75 16.76
N GLU A 1002 20.35 -1.54 15.50
CA GLU A 1002 20.98 -2.19 14.36
C GLU A 1002 22.15 -1.37 13.75
N GLN A 1003 22.14 -0.04 13.90
CA GLN A 1003 23.00 0.86 13.11
C GLN A 1003 23.43 2.13 13.88
N ASP A 1004 24.67 2.16 14.39
CA ASP A 1004 25.18 3.26 15.23
C ASP A 1004 25.22 4.64 14.52
N TYR A 1005 25.33 4.67 13.19
CA TYR A 1005 25.37 5.92 12.43
C TYR A 1005 24.04 6.68 12.47
N VAL A 1006 22.91 5.99 12.66
CA VAL A 1006 21.57 6.62 12.78
C VAL A 1006 21.52 7.51 14.02
N LEU A 1007 22.04 7.01 15.14
CA LEU A 1007 22.17 7.78 16.39
C LEU A 1007 23.08 9.00 16.20
N TRP A 1008 24.18 8.85 15.48
CA TRP A 1008 25.12 9.96 15.23
C TRP A 1008 24.50 11.07 14.38
N ILE A 1009 23.71 10.72 13.35
CA ILE A 1009 22.97 11.70 12.54
C ILE A 1009 21.93 12.41 13.41
N ASP A 1010 21.19 11.67 14.22
CA ASP A 1010 20.16 12.22 15.11
C ASP A 1010 20.73 13.25 16.10
N GLN A 1011 21.84 12.93 16.75
CA GLN A 1011 22.55 13.85 17.65
C GLN A 1011 23.09 15.08 16.91
N THR A 1012 23.63 14.87 15.71
CA THR A 1012 24.19 15.95 14.89
C THR A 1012 23.12 16.94 14.44
N LEU A 1013 21.95 16.45 14.02
CA LEU A 1013 20.83 17.29 13.60
C LEU A 1013 20.14 17.97 14.77
N MET A 1014 20.05 17.34 15.94
CA MET A 1014 19.61 18.01 17.18
C MET A 1014 20.53 19.18 17.53
N ALA A 1015 21.85 18.99 17.46
CA ALA A 1015 22.83 20.05 17.71
C ALA A 1015 22.71 21.20 16.68
N TYR A 1016 22.54 20.88 15.40
CA TYR A 1016 22.29 21.86 14.35
C TYR A 1016 21.00 22.65 14.60
N ALA A 1017 19.87 21.98 14.87
CA ALA A 1017 18.60 22.63 15.13
C ALA A 1017 18.66 23.54 16.37
N SER A 1018 19.36 23.12 17.42
CA SER A 1018 19.57 23.93 18.63
C SER A 1018 20.38 25.19 18.31
N ALA A 1019 21.42 25.07 17.48
CA ALA A 1019 22.20 26.20 17.01
C ALA A 1019 21.36 27.14 16.12
N ALA A 1020 20.53 26.60 15.23
CA ALA A 1020 19.63 27.35 14.35
C ALA A 1020 18.63 28.20 15.16
N ARG A 1021 17.87 27.58 16.06
CA ARG A 1021 16.88 28.29 16.88
C ARG A 1021 17.49 29.30 17.85
N ARG A 1022 18.80 29.23 18.10
CA ARG A 1022 19.54 30.16 18.98
C ARG A 1022 20.44 31.15 18.23
N ASN A 1023 20.33 31.26 16.90
CA ASN A 1023 21.18 32.13 16.07
C ASN A 1023 22.69 31.86 16.25
N LYS A 1024 23.09 30.59 16.30
CA LYS A 1024 24.48 30.13 16.58
C LYS A 1024 25.03 29.14 15.54
N VAL A 1025 24.41 29.02 14.37
CA VAL A 1025 24.83 28.06 13.32
C VAL A 1025 26.26 28.30 12.86
N LEU A 1026 26.65 29.56 12.61
CA LEU A 1026 28.02 29.90 12.21
C LEU A 1026 29.05 29.48 13.28
N VAL A 1027 28.73 29.70 14.56
CA VAL A 1027 29.58 29.28 15.69
C VAL A 1027 29.71 27.75 15.74
N LEU A 1028 28.63 27.01 15.46
CA LEU A 1028 28.69 25.55 15.36
C LEU A 1028 29.62 25.12 14.21
N PHE A 1029 29.47 25.72 13.03
CA PHE A 1029 30.30 25.39 11.87
C PHE A 1029 31.79 25.67 12.12
N ASP A 1030 32.14 26.81 12.70
CA ASP A 1030 33.53 27.14 13.02
C ASP A 1030 34.14 26.15 14.02
N LYS A 1031 33.40 25.79 15.07
CA LYS A 1031 33.85 24.80 16.06
C LYS A 1031 34.06 23.43 15.45
N VAL A 1032 33.13 22.98 14.61
CA VAL A 1032 33.22 21.67 13.95
C VAL A 1032 34.38 21.66 12.97
N ALA A 1033 34.55 22.70 12.15
CA ALA A 1033 35.69 22.86 11.24
C ALA A 1033 37.03 22.76 11.99
N GLN A 1034 37.17 23.49 13.11
CA GLN A 1034 38.35 23.41 13.96
C GLN A 1034 38.58 22.00 14.53
N SER A 1035 37.53 21.34 15.01
CA SER A 1035 37.65 20.01 15.64
C SER A 1035 37.94 18.87 14.66
N THR A 1036 37.54 19.03 13.40
CA THR A 1036 37.66 18.01 12.34
C THR A 1036 38.85 18.26 11.41
N GLY A 1037 39.36 19.49 11.36
CA GLY A 1037 40.38 19.94 10.41
C GLY A 1037 39.82 20.28 9.02
N PHE A 1038 38.50 20.30 8.85
CA PHE A 1038 37.86 20.68 7.59
C PHE A 1038 37.90 22.19 7.35
N SER A 1039 37.83 22.59 6.08
CA SER A 1039 37.55 23.98 5.72
C SER A 1039 36.11 24.33 6.06
N LEU A 1040 35.83 25.62 6.35
CA LEU A 1040 34.47 26.07 6.63
C LEU A 1040 33.50 25.78 5.47
N ALA A 1041 33.96 25.91 4.23
CA ALA A 1041 33.16 25.59 3.03
C ALA A 1041 32.80 24.10 2.97
N GLU A 1042 33.75 23.22 3.34
CA GLU A 1042 33.49 21.80 3.41
C GLU A 1042 32.53 21.43 4.55
N THR A 1043 32.70 22.01 5.74
CA THR A 1043 31.78 21.80 6.87
C THR A 1043 30.36 22.17 6.50
N LYS A 1044 30.15 23.32 5.85
CA LYS A 1044 28.83 23.75 5.35
C LYS A 1044 28.24 22.74 4.37
N ARG A 1045 29.04 22.26 3.41
CA ARG A 1045 28.62 21.26 2.42
C ARG A 1045 28.18 19.96 3.08
N LEU A 1046 28.96 19.44 4.03
CA LEU A 1046 28.64 18.18 4.72
C LEU A 1046 27.40 18.30 5.62
N PHE A 1047 27.17 19.46 6.27
CA PHE A 1047 25.91 19.71 6.94
C PHE A 1047 24.74 19.75 5.95
N GLY A 1048 24.89 20.48 4.83
CA GLY A 1048 23.88 20.50 3.77
C GLY A 1048 23.50 19.11 3.28
N GLU A 1049 24.47 18.22 3.16
CA GLU A 1049 24.25 16.82 2.80
C GLU A 1049 23.42 16.07 3.86
N LEU A 1050 23.73 16.22 5.15
CA LEU A 1050 22.92 15.62 6.23
C LEU A 1050 21.48 16.14 6.24
N LEU A 1051 21.26 17.42 5.93
CA LEU A 1051 19.91 18.00 5.91
C LEU A 1051 19.07 17.41 4.78
N ARG A 1052 19.67 17.04 3.63
CA ARG A 1052 18.98 16.29 2.56
C ARG A 1052 18.72 14.82 2.94
N ILE A 1053 19.64 14.22 3.70
CA ILE A 1053 19.49 12.82 4.12
C ILE A 1053 18.37 12.65 5.17
N ALA A 1054 18.09 13.67 6.01
CA ALA A 1054 17.07 13.55 7.05
C ALA A 1054 16.23 14.83 7.29
N PRO A 1055 15.51 15.35 6.27
CA PRO A 1055 14.70 16.55 6.40
C PRO A 1055 13.54 16.43 7.41
N GLU A 1056 12.88 15.28 7.53
CA GLU A 1056 11.82 15.05 8.52
C GLU A 1056 12.40 15.04 9.95
N LEU A 1057 13.61 14.49 10.11
CA LEU A 1057 14.31 14.49 11.39
C LEU A 1057 14.76 15.88 11.81
N LEU A 1058 15.30 16.65 10.85
CA LEU A 1058 15.57 18.08 11.05
C LEU A 1058 14.29 18.82 11.48
N THR A 1059 13.17 18.54 10.82
CA THR A 1059 11.87 19.15 11.13
C THR A 1059 11.42 18.86 12.55
N PHE A 1060 11.50 17.59 12.98
CA PHE A 1060 11.24 17.19 14.36
C PHE A 1060 12.10 17.97 15.36
N HIS A 1061 13.40 18.10 15.10
CA HIS A 1061 14.31 18.81 16.00
C HIS A 1061 14.12 20.32 15.99
N LEU A 1062 13.83 20.95 14.85
CA LEU A 1062 13.54 22.39 14.78
C LEU A 1062 12.30 22.75 15.61
N LEU A 1063 11.24 21.94 15.53
CA LEU A 1063 10.02 22.11 16.33
C LEU A 1063 10.29 21.93 17.83
N CYS A 1064 11.04 20.88 18.20
CA CYS A 1064 11.44 20.65 19.59
C CYS A 1064 12.27 21.82 20.15
N GLN A 1065 13.26 22.29 19.39
CA GLN A 1065 14.16 23.36 19.84
C GLN A 1065 13.48 24.72 19.90
N GLU A 1066 12.45 24.96 19.08
CA GLU A 1066 11.62 26.17 19.21
C GLU A 1066 10.79 26.16 20.50
N LEU A 1067 10.18 25.01 20.84
CA LEU A 1067 9.49 24.84 22.13
C LEU A 1067 10.45 25.00 23.31
N GLU A 1068 11.62 24.38 23.24
CA GLU A 1068 12.64 24.48 24.28
C GLU A 1068 13.13 25.93 24.44
N ARG A 1069 13.29 26.69 23.35
CA ARG A 1069 13.64 28.11 23.39
C ARG A 1069 12.55 28.98 24.06
N LEU A 1070 11.28 28.67 23.82
CA LEU A 1070 10.14 29.46 24.29
C LEU A 1070 9.68 29.09 25.71
N ARG A 1071 10.00 27.88 26.18
CA ARG A 1071 9.43 27.27 27.40
C ARG A 1071 10.47 26.50 28.24
N SER A 1072 11.76 26.84 28.13
CA SER A 1072 12.86 26.30 28.95
C SER A 1072 12.70 26.53 30.44
#